data_AF-A0A8H7K5W8-F1
#
_entry.id   AF-A0A8H7K5W8-F1
#
_cell.length_a   1.000
_cell.length_b   1.000
_cell.length_c   1.000
_cell.angle_alpha   90.00
_cell.angle_beta   90.00
_cell.angle_gamma   90.00
#
_symmetry.space_group_name_H-M   'P 1'
#
loop_
_entity.id
_entity.type
_entity.pdbx_description
1 polymer ?
#
loop_
_entity_poly.entity_id
_entity_poly.type
_entity_poly.pdbx_seq_one_letter_code
_entity_poly.pdbx_strand_id
1 'polypeptide(L)'
;MELIGSLMAGASLYIPSEEDKMDDLAGYINSNAIQHLILTPSVVRTLRAKDLPTVNLIFLGGETVTQEILDNWFSRVRLFNAWGPAEATVCSSFHEYRSKTDHPSTVGKSTGGFCWIVDPEDHEKLAPIGTVGEVIIQGPTITREYLGDKAKTEQTIRPAPQWAPFRDEEGWDRIYKSGDLCFYNSEGDMQFVSRKDTQIKIRGLRVELGEVEHHVLEGLSGVRHVAVDVIRTGNSSNLVAYFCYNDEMRVNVATDQSIFLPFTANLSRRVMELVGKLNLHLPSYMVPTIFIPCSIMPANTSLKLDRKTLGKTVDTLSHSALSGYSLANLPKRQPETVMEYRMQALWAHILDIPEEGIGRDDSFLRLGGDSIKAAQLSAIARDSGVQISVKDIFLDPRLSAVSTCACTIEADRRPSGEIRPFDLLPSGMKEIVLSPKIRARCDLKNGQIIENAMPVTSLQEGFMALSAKQSGSYMAKWVYRIAEHVDLDDFREAWEATVEACRNLRTRLVRVSNQTVQLHVKNDVDWEDTAKMDLRAFLLKVKDMEMGLGSRLCRYALVKGSSPSENFFVFVAHHAIYDGWTMRLILGTLSEIYKGNAVTELKPYDYFIKYILDTNLHAAKAYWRHQLQDACRPAFPALEPKARTTARQSF
;
A
#
# COMPACT_ATOMS: atom_id res chain seq x y z
N MET A 1 -28.54 18.77 20.81
CA MET A 1 -27.57 19.36 21.75
C MET A 1 -27.88 20.83 22.02
N GLU A 2 -27.97 21.67 20.98
CA GLU A 2 -28.27 23.11 21.11
C GLU A 2 -29.61 23.43 21.77
N LEU A 3 -30.70 22.77 21.38
CA LEU A 3 -32.03 23.03 21.96
C LEU A 3 -32.18 22.38 23.35
N ILE A 4 -32.27 21.04 23.37
CA ILE A 4 -32.58 20.28 24.60
C ILE A 4 -31.50 20.47 25.67
N GLY A 5 -30.22 20.44 25.29
CA GLY A 5 -29.11 20.57 26.25
C GLY A 5 -29.10 21.95 26.92
N SER A 6 -29.34 23.02 26.14
CA SER A 6 -29.43 24.38 26.69
C SER A 6 -30.63 24.54 27.63
N LEU A 7 -31.81 24.03 27.23
CA LEU A 7 -33.01 24.11 28.06
C LEU A 7 -32.85 23.31 29.37
N MET A 8 -32.24 22.13 29.33
CA MET A 8 -31.94 21.33 30.51
C MET A 8 -30.96 22.03 31.46
N ALA A 9 -30.02 22.82 30.93
CA ALA A 9 -29.04 23.57 31.70
C ALA A 9 -29.55 24.94 32.17
N GLY A 10 -30.78 25.34 31.80
CA GLY A 10 -31.35 26.66 32.12
C GLY A 10 -30.76 27.82 31.31
N ALA A 11 -30.13 27.52 30.17
CA ALA A 11 -29.60 28.53 29.26
C ALA A 11 -30.69 29.12 28.34
N SER A 12 -30.45 30.34 27.85
CA SER A 12 -31.31 31.00 26.86
C SER A 12 -30.92 30.58 25.44
N LEU A 13 -31.93 30.28 24.61
CA LEU A 13 -31.72 29.94 23.20
C LEU A 13 -31.97 31.17 22.33
N TYR A 14 -31.04 31.43 21.41
CA TYR A 14 -31.14 32.50 20.42
C TYR A 14 -31.25 31.88 19.03
N ILE A 15 -32.32 32.21 18.31
CA ILE A 15 -32.59 31.69 16.97
C ILE A 15 -32.33 32.83 15.97
N PRO A 16 -31.19 32.83 15.26
CA PRO A 16 -30.92 33.82 14.23
C PRO A 16 -31.82 33.60 13.02
N SER A 17 -32.13 34.68 12.29
CA SER A 17 -32.79 34.58 10.99
C SER A 17 -31.85 33.94 9.95
N GLU A 18 -32.39 33.43 8.84
CA GLU A 18 -31.54 32.88 7.77
C GLU A 18 -30.62 33.95 7.14
N GLU A 19 -31.08 35.20 7.08
CA GLU A 19 -30.26 36.35 6.64
C GLU A 19 -29.10 36.60 7.61
N ASP A 20 -29.38 36.66 8.92
CA ASP A 20 -28.32 36.82 9.93
C ASP A 20 -27.30 35.68 9.89
N LYS A 21 -27.73 34.44 9.64
CA LYS A 21 -26.82 33.28 9.57
C LYS A 21 -25.86 33.36 8.39
N MET A 22 -26.31 33.91 7.25
CA MET A 22 -25.55 33.94 6.00
C MET A 22 -24.72 35.22 5.87
N ASP A 23 -25.26 36.37 6.27
CA ASP A 23 -24.70 37.67 5.94
C ASP A 23 -23.94 38.32 7.10
N ASP A 24 -24.40 38.18 8.35
CA ASP A 24 -23.74 38.79 9.53
C ASP A 24 -23.89 37.99 10.83
N LEU A 25 -23.44 36.74 10.81
CA LEU A 25 -23.51 35.86 11.97
C LEU A 25 -22.70 36.42 13.17
N ALA A 26 -21.58 37.09 12.89
CA ALA A 26 -20.74 37.71 13.91
C ALA A 26 -21.44 38.89 14.60
N GLY A 27 -22.12 39.76 13.84
CA GLY A 27 -22.92 40.85 14.37
C GLY A 27 -24.08 40.36 15.23
N TYR A 28 -24.77 39.30 14.80
CA TYR A 28 -25.84 38.66 15.59
C TYR A 28 -25.30 38.11 16.93
N ILE A 29 -24.18 37.39 16.90
CA ILE A 29 -23.53 36.82 18.09
C ILE A 29 -23.21 37.90 19.12
N ASN A 30 -22.60 39.00 18.66
CA ASN A 30 -22.19 40.10 19.53
C ASN A 30 -23.39 40.87 20.10
N SER A 31 -24.38 41.19 19.25
CA SER A 31 -25.56 41.96 19.66
C SER A 31 -26.39 41.24 20.72
N ASN A 32 -26.39 39.91 20.69
CA ASN A 32 -27.10 39.06 21.65
C ASN A 32 -26.19 38.53 22.78
N ALA A 33 -24.93 38.94 22.81
CA ALA A 33 -23.93 38.50 23.79
C ALA A 33 -23.83 36.97 23.95
N ILE A 34 -23.86 36.24 22.82
CA ILE A 34 -23.81 34.77 22.83
C ILE A 34 -22.45 34.31 23.36
N GLN A 35 -22.49 33.34 24.28
CA GLN A 35 -21.30 32.83 24.98
C GLN A 35 -20.86 31.45 24.48
N HIS A 36 -21.81 30.59 24.12
CA HIS A 36 -21.57 29.21 23.71
C HIS A 36 -22.05 29.01 22.28
N LEU A 37 -21.22 28.38 21.45
CA LEU A 37 -21.56 28.06 20.06
C LEU A 37 -21.36 26.56 19.82
N ILE A 38 -22.23 25.99 18.98
CA ILE A 38 -22.05 24.66 18.40
C ILE A 38 -22.05 24.87 16.89
N LEU A 39 -20.94 24.52 16.24
CA LEU A 39 -20.72 24.85 14.83
C LEU A 39 -19.95 23.71 14.15
N THR A 40 -20.09 23.60 12.83
CA THR A 40 -19.18 22.75 12.06
C THR A 40 -17.83 23.46 11.88
N PRO A 41 -16.73 22.71 11.71
CA PRO A 41 -15.44 23.26 11.32
C PRO A 41 -15.51 24.22 10.12
N SER A 42 -16.32 23.92 9.10
CA SER A 42 -16.49 24.80 7.95
C SER A 42 -17.08 26.17 8.31
N VAL A 43 -18.10 26.22 9.17
CA VAL A 43 -18.70 27.50 9.61
C VAL A 43 -17.75 28.26 10.53
N VAL A 44 -17.04 27.59 11.44
CA VAL A 44 -16.07 28.27 12.32
C VAL A 44 -14.92 28.93 11.54
N ARG A 45 -14.54 28.40 10.37
CA ARG A 45 -13.50 29.01 9.52
C ARG A 45 -13.93 30.33 8.88
N THR A 46 -15.22 30.57 8.70
CA THR A 46 -15.70 31.86 8.14
C THR A 46 -15.67 32.98 9.18
N LEU A 47 -15.58 32.63 10.46
CA LEU A 47 -15.56 33.56 11.58
C LEU A 47 -14.13 33.85 12.05
N ARG A 48 -13.92 35.01 12.68
CA ARG A 48 -12.64 35.38 13.29
C ARG A 48 -12.78 35.48 14.80
N ALA A 49 -11.98 34.72 15.53
CA ALA A 49 -12.04 34.66 16.99
C ALA A 49 -11.87 36.03 17.69
N LYS A 50 -11.17 36.98 17.07
CA LYS A 50 -11.00 38.34 17.60
C LYS A 50 -12.27 39.20 17.52
N ASP A 51 -13.20 38.86 16.63
CA ASP A 51 -14.43 39.62 16.39
C ASP A 51 -15.58 39.13 17.27
N LEU A 52 -15.39 38.04 18.03
CA LEU A 52 -16.41 37.43 18.90
C LEU A 52 -15.98 37.45 20.38
N PRO A 53 -15.81 38.62 21.01
CA PRO A 53 -15.30 38.72 22.38
C PRO A 53 -16.21 38.12 23.45
N THR A 54 -17.49 37.89 23.17
CA THR A 54 -18.46 37.34 24.13
C THR A 54 -18.41 35.81 24.21
N VAL A 55 -17.88 35.15 23.18
CA VAL A 55 -17.83 33.70 23.07
C VAL A 55 -16.68 33.15 23.90
N ASN A 56 -16.96 32.15 24.73
CA ASN A 56 -15.96 31.49 25.58
C ASN A 56 -15.88 29.98 25.37
N LEU A 57 -16.86 29.37 24.68
CA LEU A 57 -16.96 27.93 24.46
C LEU A 57 -17.48 27.65 23.05
N ILE A 58 -16.75 26.80 22.32
CA ILE A 58 -17.15 26.31 21.00
C ILE A 58 -17.09 24.79 20.99
N PHE A 59 -18.20 24.16 20.63
CA PHE A 59 -18.25 22.75 20.24
C PHE A 59 -18.17 22.65 18.72
N LEU A 60 -17.16 21.95 18.24
CA LEU A 60 -17.00 21.54 16.85
C LEU A 60 -17.50 20.11 16.70
N GLY A 61 -18.16 19.81 15.58
CA GLY A 61 -18.55 18.44 15.30
C GLY A 61 -19.01 18.22 13.87
N GLY A 62 -19.07 16.95 13.50
CA GLY A 62 -19.59 16.51 12.20
C GLY A 62 -18.60 16.60 11.03
N GLU A 63 -17.46 17.26 11.18
CA GLU A 63 -16.38 17.28 10.18
C GLU A 63 -15.02 17.20 10.89
N THR A 64 -13.96 16.91 10.14
CA THR A 64 -12.60 16.89 10.69
C THR A 64 -12.14 18.30 11.02
N VAL A 65 -11.66 18.50 12.25
CA VAL A 65 -11.04 19.75 12.68
C VAL A 65 -9.65 19.86 12.07
N THR A 66 -9.26 21.05 11.64
CA THR A 66 -7.95 21.34 11.04
C THR A 66 -7.04 22.07 12.01
N GLN A 67 -5.72 21.98 11.81
CA GLN A 67 -4.73 22.70 12.63
C GLN A 67 -4.97 24.22 12.61
N GLU A 68 -5.39 24.76 11.47
CA GLU A 68 -5.76 26.18 11.32
C GLU A 68 -6.83 26.63 12.35
N ILE A 69 -7.82 25.78 12.63
CA ILE A 69 -8.86 26.10 13.62
C ILE A 69 -8.26 26.15 15.02
N LEU A 70 -7.39 25.20 15.40
CA LEU A 70 -6.72 25.23 16.69
C LEU A 70 -5.86 26.50 16.83
N ASP A 71 -5.08 26.83 15.79
CA ASP A 71 -4.19 28.00 15.82
C ASP A 71 -4.96 29.31 16.06
N ASN A 72 -6.12 29.44 15.42
CA ASN A 72 -6.97 30.64 15.47
C ASN A 72 -7.83 30.73 16.75
N TRP A 73 -8.40 29.62 17.23
CA TRP A 73 -9.46 29.63 18.25
C TRP A 73 -8.99 29.18 19.63
N PHE A 74 -8.07 28.22 19.73
CA PHE A 74 -7.71 27.57 21.00
C PHE A 74 -7.26 28.57 22.08
N SER A 75 -6.51 29.61 21.71
CA SER A 75 -6.01 30.61 22.68
C SER A 75 -7.06 31.60 23.18
N ARG A 76 -8.30 31.55 22.66
CA ARG A 76 -9.37 32.52 23.00
C ARG A 76 -10.60 31.87 23.60
N VAL A 77 -10.90 30.63 23.23
CA VAL A 77 -12.09 29.91 23.69
C VAL A 77 -11.71 28.51 24.17
N ARG A 78 -12.55 27.93 25.02
CA ARG A 78 -12.53 26.49 25.25
C ARG A 78 -13.06 25.80 24.00
N LEU A 79 -12.23 24.96 23.40
CA LEU A 79 -12.54 24.31 22.13
C LEU A 79 -12.75 22.82 22.34
N PHE A 80 -13.94 22.34 21.98
CA PHE A 80 -14.28 20.93 22.03
C PHE A 80 -14.43 20.36 20.63
N ASN A 81 -13.94 19.16 20.41
CA ASN A 81 -14.28 18.33 19.26
C ASN A 81 -15.24 17.22 19.71
N ALA A 82 -16.38 17.12 19.04
CA ALA A 82 -17.41 16.15 19.30
C ALA A 82 -17.58 15.22 18.10
N TRP A 83 -17.54 13.92 18.36
CA TRP A 83 -17.77 12.91 17.34
C TRP A 83 -18.97 12.05 17.72
N GLY A 84 -19.78 11.71 16.73
CA GLY A 84 -20.85 10.74 16.88
C GLY A 84 -21.78 10.73 15.67
N PRO A 85 -22.29 9.54 15.30
CA PRO A 85 -23.30 9.40 14.26
C PRO A 85 -24.69 9.77 14.80
N ALA A 86 -25.62 10.09 13.90
CA ALA A 86 -27.02 10.38 14.27
C ALA A 86 -27.68 9.16 14.94
N GLU A 87 -27.28 7.97 14.50
CA GLU A 87 -27.71 6.66 14.94
C GLU A 87 -27.31 6.32 16.38
N ALA A 88 -26.41 7.10 16.99
CA ALA A 88 -26.02 6.97 18.39
C ALA A 88 -26.34 8.24 19.21
N THR A 89 -27.38 8.98 18.80
CA THR A 89 -27.91 10.16 19.48
C THR A 89 -26.89 11.30 19.60
N VAL A 90 -26.65 11.95 18.48
CA VAL A 90 -25.88 13.21 18.34
C VAL A 90 -24.37 13.06 18.53
N CYS A 91 -23.89 12.71 19.72
CA CYS A 91 -22.46 12.60 20.00
C CYS A 91 -22.18 11.40 20.91
N SER A 92 -21.12 10.68 20.59
CA SER A 92 -20.68 9.46 21.29
C SER A 92 -19.29 9.60 21.89
N SER A 93 -18.54 10.65 21.55
CA SER A 93 -17.30 11.03 22.23
C SER A 93 -17.05 12.53 22.19
N PHE A 94 -16.26 13.01 23.16
CA PHE A 94 -15.80 14.41 23.23
C PHE A 94 -14.31 14.49 23.55
N HIS A 95 -13.66 15.50 22.97
CA HIS A 95 -12.31 15.91 23.30
C HIS A 95 -12.27 17.41 23.56
N GLU A 96 -11.81 17.82 24.73
CA GLU A 96 -11.43 19.22 24.98
C GLU A 96 -9.96 19.36 24.59
N TYR A 97 -9.66 20.21 23.62
CA TYR A 97 -8.26 20.52 23.31
C TYR A 97 -7.63 21.22 24.51
N ARG A 98 -6.40 20.82 24.86
CA ARG A 98 -5.60 21.32 25.99
C ARG A 98 -4.31 22.02 25.52
N SER A 99 -3.93 21.84 24.27
CA SER A 99 -2.82 22.54 23.63
C SER A 99 -3.11 22.86 22.17
N LYS A 100 -2.47 23.92 21.63
CA LYS A 100 -2.43 24.15 20.17
C LYS A 100 -1.75 23.02 19.40
N THR A 101 -0.89 22.26 20.07
CA THR A 101 -0.15 21.13 19.50
C THR A 101 -0.90 19.80 19.61
N ASP A 102 -2.11 19.79 20.16
CA ASP A 102 -2.94 18.59 20.17
C ASP A 102 -3.28 18.19 18.74
N HIS A 103 -3.41 16.89 18.49
CA HIS A 103 -3.73 16.43 17.15
C HIS A 103 -5.17 16.84 16.78
N PRO A 104 -5.41 17.55 15.65
CA PRO A 104 -6.73 18.06 15.30
C PRO A 104 -7.80 16.96 15.15
N SER A 105 -7.42 15.77 14.69
CA SER A 105 -8.35 14.64 14.53
C SER A 105 -8.67 13.86 15.80
N THR A 106 -8.18 14.27 16.97
CA THR A 106 -8.55 13.63 18.24
C THR A 106 -10.03 13.88 18.54
N VAL A 107 -10.78 12.79 18.72
CA VAL A 107 -12.22 12.80 19.03
C VAL A 107 -12.53 12.34 20.46
N GLY A 108 -11.48 11.98 21.21
CA GLY A 108 -11.50 11.87 22.67
C GLY A 108 -12.12 10.57 23.18
N LYS A 109 -12.77 10.65 24.34
CA LYS A 109 -13.29 9.48 25.07
C LYS A 109 -14.79 9.34 24.91
N SER A 110 -15.27 8.10 24.98
CA SER A 110 -16.68 7.80 24.79
C SER A 110 -17.57 8.40 25.89
N THR A 111 -18.81 8.73 25.53
CA THR A 111 -19.84 9.29 26.40
C THR A 111 -21.19 8.63 26.11
N GLY A 112 -22.01 8.42 27.15
CA GLY A 112 -23.33 7.80 27.02
C GLY A 112 -23.34 6.31 26.62
N GLY A 113 -22.18 5.75 26.30
CA GLY A 113 -21.95 4.35 25.94
C GLY A 113 -20.45 4.07 25.75
N PHE A 114 -20.12 2.90 25.22
CA PHE A 114 -18.77 2.52 24.86
C PHE A 114 -18.54 2.71 23.36
N CYS A 115 -17.44 3.35 23.00
CA CYS A 115 -16.90 3.26 21.65
C CYS A 115 -15.77 2.23 21.68
N TRP A 116 -15.82 1.22 20.83
CA TRP A 116 -14.81 0.17 20.72
C TRP A 116 -14.17 0.21 19.35
N ILE A 117 -12.87 -0.07 19.27
CA ILE A 117 -12.14 -0.17 18.01
C ILE A 117 -11.92 -1.65 17.72
N VAL A 118 -12.49 -2.14 16.63
CA VAL A 118 -12.49 -3.56 16.24
C VAL A 118 -11.81 -3.76 14.90
N ASP A 119 -11.48 -5.02 14.57
CA ASP A 119 -11.05 -5.37 13.23
C ASP A 119 -12.12 -4.91 12.22
N PRO A 120 -11.76 -4.14 11.18
CA PRO A 120 -12.73 -3.63 10.22
C PRO A 120 -13.56 -4.72 9.55
N GLU A 121 -13.00 -5.92 9.37
CA GLU A 121 -13.65 -7.04 8.69
C GLU A 121 -14.36 -8.00 9.68
N ASP A 122 -14.08 -7.89 10.98
CA ASP A 122 -14.63 -8.80 12.00
C ASP A 122 -14.81 -8.11 13.37
N HIS A 123 -16.04 -7.68 13.66
CA HIS A 123 -16.37 -7.00 14.93
C HIS A 123 -16.29 -7.91 16.17
N GLU A 124 -16.13 -9.23 16.01
CA GLU A 124 -15.86 -10.14 17.13
C GLU A 124 -14.41 -10.03 17.63
N LYS A 125 -13.57 -9.24 16.96
CA LYS A 125 -12.16 -9.05 17.35
C LYS A 125 -11.88 -7.59 17.65
N LEU A 126 -11.43 -7.32 18.88
CA LEU A 126 -10.88 -6.01 19.24
C LEU A 126 -9.58 -5.75 18.47
N ALA A 127 -9.41 -4.52 18.00
CA ALA A 127 -8.16 -4.06 17.45
C ALA A 127 -7.15 -3.83 18.59
N PRO A 128 -5.88 -4.23 18.45
CA PRO A 128 -4.84 -3.85 19.41
C PRO A 128 -4.74 -2.34 19.56
N ILE A 129 -4.44 -1.86 20.77
CA ILE A 129 -4.23 -0.42 21.05
C ILE A 129 -3.17 0.15 20.09
N GLY A 130 -3.44 1.33 19.54
CA GLY A 130 -2.58 1.98 18.53
C GLY A 130 -2.77 1.48 17.10
N THR A 131 -3.58 0.46 16.85
CA THR A 131 -3.89 -0.01 15.49
C THR A 131 -5.20 0.57 14.98
N VAL A 132 -5.26 0.82 13.67
CA VAL A 132 -6.47 1.36 13.02
C VAL A 132 -7.51 0.25 12.90
N GLY A 133 -8.71 0.52 13.40
CA GLY A 133 -9.87 -0.37 13.31
C GLY A 133 -11.17 0.40 13.12
N GLU A 134 -12.27 -0.33 12.92
CA GLU A 134 -13.61 0.26 12.83
C GLU A 134 -14.12 0.62 14.22
N VAL A 135 -14.70 1.82 14.37
CA VAL A 135 -15.39 2.20 15.60
C VAL A 135 -16.78 1.58 15.60
N ILE A 136 -17.09 0.81 16.63
CA ILE A 136 -18.44 0.37 16.96
C ILE A 136 -18.89 1.03 18.25
N ILE A 137 -20.18 1.37 18.33
CA ILE A 137 -20.77 2.01 19.50
C ILE A 137 -21.65 0.99 20.19
N GLN A 138 -21.51 0.83 21.50
CA GLN A 138 -22.33 -0.02 22.34
C GLN A 138 -23.01 0.83 23.42
N GLY A 139 -24.32 0.68 23.59
CA GLY A 139 -25.03 1.27 24.72
C GLY A 139 -26.42 1.81 24.37
N PRO A 140 -27.11 2.38 25.37
CA PRO A 140 -28.53 2.76 25.27
C PRO A 140 -28.78 3.94 24.32
N THR A 141 -27.73 4.61 23.86
CA THR A 141 -27.80 5.74 22.91
C THR A 141 -28.06 5.31 21.48
N ILE A 142 -27.94 4.01 21.16
CA ILE A 142 -28.17 3.48 19.82
C ILE A 142 -29.65 3.58 19.46
N THR A 143 -29.91 4.08 18.26
CA THR A 143 -31.25 4.21 17.70
C THR A 143 -31.99 2.87 17.67
N ARG A 144 -33.31 2.93 17.59
CA ARG A 144 -34.16 1.75 17.50
C ARG A 144 -33.96 1.03 16.18
N GLU A 145 -34.08 1.78 15.08
CA GLU A 145 -34.07 1.30 13.70
C GLU A 145 -33.92 2.47 12.71
N TYR A 146 -33.67 2.14 11.44
CA TYR A 146 -33.99 3.02 10.33
C TYR A 146 -35.45 2.80 9.93
N LEU A 147 -36.23 3.87 9.96
CA LEU A 147 -37.67 3.81 9.70
C LEU A 147 -37.95 3.26 8.29
N GLY A 148 -38.65 2.12 8.22
CA GLY A 148 -39.01 1.46 6.96
C GLY A 148 -37.86 0.75 6.23
N ASP A 149 -36.66 0.68 6.83
CA ASP A 149 -35.49 0.04 6.22
C ASP A 149 -34.87 -1.00 7.18
N LYS A 150 -35.54 -2.15 7.24
CA LYS A 150 -35.11 -3.28 8.07
C LYS A 150 -33.74 -3.81 7.64
N ALA A 151 -33.47 -3.87 6.34
CA ALA A 151 -32.20 -4.39 5.82
C ALA A 151 -31.01 -3.55 6.28
N LYS A 152 -31.11 -2.21 6.19
CA LYS A 152 -30.06 -1.32 6.68
C LYS A 152 -29.91 -1.37 8.20
N THR A 153 -31.04 -1.52 8.91
CA THR A 153 -31.04 -1.71 10.36
C THR A 153 -30.23 -2.94 10.75
N GLU A 154 -30.53 -4.10 10.16
CA GLU A 154 -29.84 -5.37 10.47
C GLU A 154 -28.37 -5.41 9.98
N GLN A 155 -28.03 -4.59 8.98
CA GLN A 155 -26.66 -4.46 8.48
C GLN A 155 -25.77 -3.64 9.43
N THR A 156 -26.31 -2.60 10.06
CA THR A 156 -25.52 -1.61 10.83
C THR A 156 -25.71 -1.75 12.34
N ILE A 157 -26.89 -2.17 12.80
CA ILE A 157 -27.18 -2.48 14.20
C ILE A 157 -27.12 -4.00 14.35
N ARG A 158 -26.17 -4.47 15.17
CA ARG A 158 -25.88 -5.90 15.36
C ARG A 158 -26.00 -6.27 16.84
N PRO A 159 -26.23 -7.54 17.17
CA PRO A 159 -26.04 -8.01 18.54
C PRO A 159 -24.64 -7.69 19.04
N ALA A 160 -24.50 -7.43 20.34
CA ALA A 160 -23.22 -7.17 20.96
C ALA A 160 -22.29 -8.40 20.89
N PRO A 161 -21.01 -8.23 20.51
CA PRO A 161 -20.01 -9.30 20.46
C PRO A 161 -19.82 -10.04 21.78
N GLN A 162 -19.22 -11.23 21.76
CA GLN A 162 -19.05 -12.03 22.99
C GLN A 162 -18.19 -11.35 24.07
N TRP A 163 -17.22 -10.56 23.64
CA TRP A 163 -16.31 -9.82 24.51
C TRP A 163 -16.93 -8.55 25.09
N ALA A 164 -18.07 -8.09 24.57
CA ALA A 164 -18.67 -6.82 24.95
C ALA A 164 -19.25 -6.88 26.38
N PRO A 165 -18.95 -5.89 27.24
CA PRO A 165 -19.45 -5.89 28.61
C PRO A 165 -20.96 -5.63 28.67
N PHE A 166 -21.65 -6.09 29.71
CA PHE A 166 -23.08 -5.84 29.95
C PHE A 166 -24.03 -6.29 28.82
N ARG A 167 -23.59 -7.19 27.94
CA ARG A 167 -24.37 -7.66 26.77
C ARG A 167 -25.72 -8.31 27.09
N ASP A 168 -25.92 -8.72 28.33
CA ASP A 168 -27.17 -9.33 28.81
C ASP A 168 -28.12 -8.30 29.44
N GLU A 169 -27.71 -7.03 29.55
CA GLU A 169 -28.52 -5.93 30.08
C GLU A 169 -29.30 -5.22 28.98
N GLU A 170 -30.53 -4.79 29.31
CA GLU A 170 -31.40 -4.08 28.37
C GLU A 170 -30.75 -2.79 27.86
N GLY A 171 -30.65 -2.64 26.53
CA GLY A 171 -30.05 -1.48 25.88
C GLY A 171 -28.53 -1.57 25.69
N TRP A 172 -27.88 -2.63 26.20
CA TRP A 172 -26.44 -2.89 26.05
C TRP A 172 -26.13 -4.12 25.19
N ASP A 173 -27.17 -4.82 24.77
CA ASP A 173 -27.18 -6.05 23.96
C ASP A 173 -26.93 -5.82 22.46
N ARG A 174 -26.76 -4.56 22.05
CA ARG A 174 -26.59 -4.16 20.64
C ARG A 174 -25.39 -3.25 20.46
N ILE A 175 -24.82 -3.32 19.26
CA ILE A 175 -23.79 -2.40 18.75
C ILE A 175 -24.27 -1.71 17.47
N TYR A 176 -23.76 -0.52 17.23
CA TYR A 176 -23.85 0.19 15.96
C TYR A 176 -22.49 0.24 15.29
N LYS A 177 -22.42 -0.21 14.03
CA LYS A 177 -21.24 -0.12 13.17
C LYS A 177 -21.18 1.26 12.52
N SER A 178 -20.21 2.08 12.93
CA SER A 178 -20.11 3.47 12.42
C SER A 178 -19.57 3.56 11.00
N GLY A 179 -18.76 2.58 10.57
CA GLY A 179 -17.97 2.70 9.35
C GLY A 179 -16.84 3.74 9.43
N ASP A 180 -16.60 4.37 10.58
CA ASP A 180 -15.46 5.25 10.81
C ASP A 180 -14.27 4.45 11.34
N LEU A 181 -13.07 4.87 10.95
CA LEU A 181 -11.83 4.22 11.32
C LEU A 181 -11.02 5.12 12.25
N CYS A 182 -10.68 4.56 13.41
CA CYS A 182 -9.94 5.25 14.45
C CYS A 182 -8.86 4.31 15.03
N PHE A 183 -7.99 4.87 15.86
CA PHE A 183 -7.16 4.11 16.79
C PHE A 183 -7.16 4.80 18.16
N TYR A 184 -6.77 4.07 19.22
CA TYR A 184 -6.50 4.66 20.53
C TYR A 184 -5.06 5.15 20.60
N ASN A 185 -4.86 6.42 20.94
CA ASN A 185 -3.53 6.97 21.19
C ASN A 185 -2.98 6.57 22.57
N SER A 186 -1.78 7.01 22.92
CA SER A 186 -1.13 6.69 24.21
C SER A 186 -1.91 7.17 25.43
N GLU A 187 -2.74 8.20 25.28
CA GLU A 187 -3.55 8.80 26.34
C GLU A 187 -4.93 8.12 26.49
N GLY A 188 -5.20 7.13 25.64
CA GLY A 188 -6.48 6.41 25.56
C GLY A 188 -7.59 7.22 24.90
N ASP A 189 -7.27 8.32 24.21
CA ASP A 189 -8.23 9.04 23.38
C ASP A 189 -8.35 8.37 22.01
N MET A 190 -9.56 8.37 21.46
CA MET A 190 -9.76 7.97 20.07
C MET A 190 -9.28 9.07 19.13
N GLN A 191 -8.55 8.68 18.10
CA GLN A 191 -8.11 9.56 17.03
C GLN A 191 -8.71 9.08 15.71
N PHE A 192 -9.44 9.98 15.05
CA PHE A 192 -10.06 9.72 13.76
C PHE A 192 -9.01 9.67 12.64
N VAL A 193 -9.15 8.68 11.75
CA VAL A 193 -8.30 8.49 10.58
C VAL A 193 -9.08 8.80 9.31
N SER A 194 -10.10 8.01 9.01
CA SER A 194 -10.88 8.10 7.78
C SER A 194 -12.20 7.34 7.94
N ARG A 195 -13.05 7.34 6.91
CA ARG A 195 -14.14 6.34 6.84
C ARG A 195 -13.69 5.10 6.09
N LYS A 196 -14.27 3.96 6.46
CA LYS A 196 -14.06 2.65 5.84
C LYS A 196 -14.43 2.68 4.35
N ASP A 197 -15.49 3.38 3.98
CA ASP A 197 -15.92 3.53 2.59
C ASP A 197 -15.14 4.60 1.79
N THR A 198 -14.34 5.43 2.47
CA THR A 198 -13.44 6.41 1.85
C THR A 198 -11.99 5.96 1.74
N GLN A 199 -11.62 4.77 2.25
CA GLN A 199 -10.29 4.22 2.02
C GLN A 199 -10.14 3.81 0.55
N ILE A 200 -9.34 4.56 -0.20
CA ILE A 200 -9.12 4.27 -1.60
C ILE A 200 -7.71 3.72 -1.79
N LYS A 201 -7.62 2.54 -2.41
CA LYS A 201 -6.37 1.98 -2.89
C LYS A 201 -6.20 2.35 -4.36
N ILE A 202 -5.10 3.01 -4.68
CA ILE A 202 -4.69 3.29 -6.07
C ILE A 202 -3.47 2.43 -6.34
N ARG A 203 -3.59 1.54 -7.35
CA ARG A 203 -2.49 0.64 -7.75
C ARG A 203 -1.93 -0.19 -6.59
N GLY A 204 -2.81 -0.64 -5.69
CA GLY A 204 -2.45 -1.42 -4.50
C GLY A 204 -1.90 -0.61 -3.32
N LEU A 205 -1.70 0.70 -3.49
CA LEU A 205 -1.20 1.61 -2.46
C LEU A 205 -2.37 2.38 -1.84
N ARG A 206 -2.38 2.46 -0.52
CA ARG A 206 -3.38 3.22 0.22
C ARG A 206 -3.11 4.71 0.08
N VAL A 207 -4.16 5.49 -0.21
CA VAL A 207 -4.07 6.94 -0.36
C VAL A 207 -5.00 7.63 0.63
N GLU A 208 -4.45 8.58 1.39
CA GLU A 208 -5.20 9.42 2.31
C GLU A 208 -5.58 10.73 1.57
N LEU A 209 -6.83 10.80 1.08
CA LEU A 209 -7.27 11.92 0.21
C LEU A 209 -7.17 13.28 0.90
N GLY A 210 -7.34 13.32 2.23
CA GLY A 210 -7.24 14.55 3.02
C GLY A 210 -5.84 15.18 2.99
N GLU A 211 -4.79 14.36 2.88
CA GLU A 211 -3.41 14.85 2.75
C GLU A 211 -3.20 15.52 1.38
N VAL A 212 -3.78 14.94 0.33
CA VAL A 212 -3.77 15.52 -1.01
C VAL A 212 -4.57 16.83 -1.03
N GLU A 213 -5.75 16.87 -0.39
CA GLU A 213 -6.57 18.08 -0.26
C GLU A 213 -5.82 19.22 0.40
N HIS A 214 -5.11 18.93 1.50
CA HIS A 214 -4.29 19.90 2.22
C HIS A 214 -3.21 20.53 1.32
N HIS A 215 -2.42 19.71 0.62
CA HIS A 215 -1.37 20.23 -0.24
C HIS A 215 -1.89 20.94 -1.50
N VAL A 216 -3.05 20.53 -2.02
CA VAL A 216 -3.72 21.25 -3.12
C VAL A 216 -4.17 22.64 -2.64
N LEU A 217 -4.76 22.73 -1.45
CA LEU A 217 -5.20 23.98 -0.84
C LEU A 217 -4.03 24.94 -0.60
N GLU A 218 -2.91 24.46 -0.06
CA GLU A 218 -1.71 25.28 0.16
C GLU A 218 -1.02 25.69 -1.16
N GLY A 219 -1.00 24.79 -2.14
CA GLY A 219 -0.26 24.99 -3.38
C GLY A 219 -0.94 25.92 -4.39
N LEU A 220 -2.27 26.02 -4.36
CA LEU A 220 -3.08 26.89 -5.23
C LEU A 220 -3.57 28.14 -4.47
N SER A 221 -2.93 29.27 -4.73
CA SER A 221 -3.29 30.55 -4.10
C SER A 221 -4.75 30.97 -4.36
N GLY A 222 -5.48 31.30 -3.30
CA GLY A 222 -6.85 31.83 -3.37
C GLY A 222 -7.95 30.78 -3.49
N VAL A 223 -7.60 29.48 -3.49
CA VAL A 223 -8.60 28.41 -3.34
C VAL A 223 -9.12 28.41 -1.90
N ARG A 224 -10.42 28.21 -1.74
CA ARG A 224 -11.12 28.19 -0.43
C ARG A 224 -11.62 26.81 -0.04
N HIS A 225 -12.04 26.04 -1.03
CA HIS A 225 -12.52 24.68 -0.84
C HIS A 225 -11.85 23.73 -1.82
N VAL A 226 -11.47 22.56 -1.33
CA VAL A 226 -10.89 21.46 -2.11
C VAL A 226 -11.59 20.16 -1.73
N ALA A 227 -11.87 19.33 -2.73
CA ALA A 227 -12.26 17.94 -2.54
C ALA A 227 -11.38 17.08 -3.45
N VAL A 228 -10.84 15.98 -2.93
CA VAL A 228 -10.15 14.98 -3.74
C VAL A 228 -10.96 13.70 -3.72
N ASP A 229 -11.13 13.09 -4.88
CA ASP A 229 -11.84 11.82 -5.04
C ASP A 229 -11.16 10.95 -6.10
N VAL A 230 -11.65 9.73 -6.29
CA VAL A 230 -11.14 8.81 -7.30
C VAL A 230 -12.21 8.53 -8.34
N ILE A 231 -11.83 8.73 -9.59
CA ILE A 231 -12.61 8.32 -10.74
C ILE A 231 -12.03 7.04 -11.34
N ARG A 232 -12.91 6.20 -11.86
CA ARG A 232 -12.52 4.96 -12.54
C ARG A 232 -12.73 5.14 -14.05
N THR A 233 -11.65 5.04 -14.80
CA THR A 233 -11.66 5.12 -16.27
C THR A 233 -11.15 3.79 -16.81
N GLY A 234 -12.08 2.91 -17.20
CA GLY A 234 -11.76 1.51 -17.58
C GLY A 234 -11.13 0.72 -16.44
N ASN A 235 -9.95 0.13 -16.67
CA ASN A 235 -9.17 -0.61 -15.67
C ASN A 235 -8.26 0.28 -14.80
N SER A 236 -8.25 1.60 -15.02
CA SER A 236 -7.39 2.54 -14.30
C SER A 236 -8.19 3.39 -13.31
N SER A 237 -7.65 3.56 -12.10
CA SER A 237 -8.16 4.48 -11.08
C SER A 237 -7.30 5.74 -11.08
N ASN A 238 -7.92 6.91 -11.24
CA ASN A 238 -7.25 8.20 -11.30
C ASN A 238 -7.78 9.14 -10.20
N LEU A 239 -6.90 9.93 -9.61
CA LEU A 239 -7.28 10.97 -8.64
C LEU A 239 -7.77 12.21 -9.38
N VAL A 240 -8.90 12.74 -8.92
CA VAL A 240 -9.48 14.02 -9.35
C VAL A 240 -9.49 15.00 -8.19
N ALA A 241 -9.06 16.23 -8.44
CA ALA A 241 -9.13 17.33 -7.48
C ALA A 241 -10.16 18.36 -7.96
N TYR A 242 -11.21 18.55 -7.16
CA TYR A 242 -12.20 19.61 -7.31
C TYR A 242 -11.81 20.79 -6.44
N PHE A 243 -11.90 22.02 -6.94
CA PHE A 243 -11.56 23.21 -6.16
C PHE A 243 -12.36 24.43 -6.55
N CYS A 244 -12.61 25.31 -5.57
CA CYS A 244 -13.33 26.57 -5.73
C CYS A 244 -12.53 27.75 -5.15
N TYR A 245 -12.64 28.92 -5.77
CA TYR A 245 -11.96 30.17 -5.36
C TYR A 245 -12.82 31.08 -4.45
N ASN A 246 -14.07 30.71 -4.21
CA ASN A 246 -15.00 31.43 -3.34
C ASN A 246 -15.45 30.52 -2.19
N ASP A 247 -16.11 31.12 -1.20
CA ASP A 247 -16.67 30.43 -0.03
C ASP A 247 -18.10 29.92 -0.28
N GLU A 248 -18.59 29.92 -1.54
CA GLU A 248 -19.95 29.53 -1.84
C GLU A 248 -20.14 28.00 -1.76
N MET A 249 -21.09 27.59 -0.92
CA MET A 249 -21.57 26.21 -0.80
C MET A 249 -23.09 26.16 -0.95
N ARG A 250 -23.62 25.20 -1.71
CA ARG A 250 -25.07 25.12 -2.00
C ARG A 250 -25.64 23.73 -1.83
N VAL A 251 -26.81 23.66 -1.21
CA VAL A 251 -27.59 22.42 -1.04
C VAL A 251 -28.49 22.20 -2.26
N ASN A 252 -28.74 20.94 -2.62
CA ASN A 252 -29.61 20.54 -3.74
C ASN A 252 -29.15 21.08 -5.11
N VAL A 253 -27.84 21.11 -5.34
CA VAL A 253 -27.27 21.42 -6.66
C VAL A 253 -27.67 20.31 -7.65
N ALA A 254 -28.15 20.71 -8.84
CA ALA A 254 -28.48 19.76 -9.90
C ALA A 254 -27.21 19.00 -10.34
N THR A 255 -27.34 17.70 -10.61
CA THR A 255 -26.25 16.88 -11.15
C THR A 255 -26.10 17.11 -12.66
N ASP A 256 -25.69 18.32 -13.04
CA ASP A 256 -25.34 18.66 -14.41
C ASP A 256 -24.03 19.49 -14.45
N GLN A 257 -23.46 19.60 -15.65
CA GLN A 257 -22.12 20.16 -15.85
C GLN A 257 -22.02 21.67 -15.55
N SER A 258 -23.12 22.35 -15.20
CA SER A 258 -23.15 23.80 -14.98
C SER A 258 -22.28 24.28 -13.82
N ILE A 259 -21.91 23.39 -12.90
CA ILE A 259 -21.02 23.71 -11.77
C ILE A 259 -19.53 23.66 -12.12
N PHE A 260 -19.16 23.02 -13.23
CA PHE A 260 -17.76 22.92 -13.65
C PHE A 260 -17.39 24.09 -14.55
N LEU A 261 -16.30 24.78 -14.18
CA LEU A 261 -15.76 25.88 -14.95
C LEU A 261 -14.78 25.35 -16.01
N PRO A 262 -14.61 26.04 -17.16
CA PRO A 262 -13.68 25.59 -18.18
C PRO A 262 -12.23 25.62 -17.68
N PHE A 263 -11.46 24.62 -18.09
CA PHE A 263 -10.03 24.54 -17.79
C PHE A 263 -9.22 25.49 -18.68
N THR A 264 -9.02 26.72 -18.22
CA THR A 264 -8.35 27.78 -19.00
C THR A 264 -6.83 27.60 -19.06
N ALA A 265 -6.18 28.18 -20.08
CA ALA A 265 -4.71 28.15 -20.22
C ALA A 265 -3.97 28.76 -19.01
N ASN A 266 -4.53 29.82 -18.41
CA ASN A 266 -3.97 30.41 -17.20
C ASN A 266 -4.05 29.45 -16.00
N LEU A 267 -5.18 28.75 -15.86
CA LEU A 267 -5.36 27.75 -14.82
C LEU A 267 -4.43 26.56 -15.01
N SER A 268 -4.27 26.07 -16.24
CA SER A 268 -3.33 25.00 -16.59
C SER A 268 -1.91 25.30 -16.10
N ARG A 269 -1.39 26.51 -16.33
CA ARG A 269 -0.07 26.92 -15.85
C ARG A 269 0.05 26.85 -14.32
N ARG A 270 -0.95 27.35 -13.59
CA ARG A 270 -0.98 27.31 -12.12
C ARG A 270 -1.07 25.89 -11.58
N VAL A 271 -1.85 25.02 -12.24
CA VAL A 271 -1.97 23.61 -11.88
C VAL A 271 -0.66 22.85 -12.17
N MET A 272 0.06 23.18 -13.26
CA MET A 272 1.38 22.60 -13.51
C MET A 272 2.40 22.98 -12.44
N GLU A 273 2.41 24.25 -12.00
CA GLU A 273 3.21 24.70 -10.87
C GLU A 273 2.83 23.97 -9.57
N LEU A 274 1.52 23.81 -9.31
CA LEU A 274 1.01 23.01 -8.19
C LEU A 274 1.54 21.58 -8.25
N VAL A 275 1.40 20.89 -9.38
CA VAL A 275 1.85 19.50 -9.53
C VAL A 275 3.36 19.39 -9.28
N GLY A 276 4.14 20.38 -9.70
CA GLY A 276 5.57 20.47 -9.34
C GLY A 276 5.79 20.47 -7.83
N LYS A 277 5.02 21.29 -7.08
CA LYS A 277 5.07 21.34 -5.61
C LYS A 277 4.57 20.04 -4.97
N LEU A 278 3.45 19.48 -5.45
CA LEU A 278 2.90 18.23 -4.92
C LEU A 278 3.92 17.10 -5.00
N ASN A 279 4.67 17.00 -6.10
CA ASN A 279 5.72 15.97 -6.25
C ASN A 279 6.91 16.12 -5.29
N LEU A 280 7.08 17.26 -4.62
CA LEU A 280 8.11 17.44 -3.59
C LEU A 280 7.68 16.90 -2.23
N HIS A 281 6.37 16.84 -1.98
CA HIS A 281 5.79 16.49 -0.68
C HIS A 281 5.05 15.15 -0.71
N LEU A 282 4.56 14.73 -1.89
CA LEU A 282 3.74 13.55 -2.07
C LEU A 282 4.40 12.56 -3.05
N PRO A 283 4.28 11.25 -2.80
CA PRO A 283 4.57 10.23 -3.80
C PRO A 283 3.76 10.43 -5.09
N SER A 284 4.34 10.04 -6.23
CA SER A 284 3.71 10.24 -7.56
C SER A 284 2.31 9.66 -7.70
N TYR A 285 1.98 8.58 -7.00
CA TYR A 285 0.67 7.94 -7.03
C TYR A 285 -0.42 8.71 -6.24
N MET A 286 -0.04 9.66 -5.38
CA MET A 286 -0.96 10.53 -4.63
C MET A 286 -1.24 11.86 -5.36
N VAL A 287 -0.51 12.16 -6.43
CA VAL A 287 -0.68 13.41 -7.18
C VAL A 287 -1.86 13.28 -8.14
N PRO A 288 -2.88 14.15 -8.07
CA PRO A 288 -4.01 14.11 -8.99
C PRO A 288 -3.61 14.29 -10.45
N THR A 289 -4.31 13.59 -11.35
CA THR A 289 -4.10 13.71 -12.81
C THR A 289 -5.17 14.57 -13.48
N ILE A 290 -6.29 14.80 -12.79
CA ILE A 290 -7.44 15.57 -13.27
C ILE A 290 -7.78 16.67 -12.26
N PHE A 291 -7.98 17.88 -12.77
CA PHE A 291 -8.23 19.08 -11.97
C PHE A 291 -9.47 19.80 -12.51
N ILE A 292 -10.53 19.84 -11.70
CA ILE A 292 -11.83 20.39 -12.09
C ILE A 292 -12.11 21.65 -11.25
N PRO A 293 -12.00 22.85 -11.83
CA PRO A 293 -12.44 24.07 -11.16
C PRO A 293 -13.96 24.10 -11.08
N CYS A 294 -14.50 24.44 -9.91
CA CYS A 294 -15.92 24.56 -9.67
C CYS A 294 -16.32 26.03 -9.47
N SER A 295 -17.51 26.41 -9.93
CA SER A 295 -18.11 27.72 -9.62
C SER A 295 -18.64 27.78 -8.19
N ILE A 296 -19.10 26.64 -7.68
CA ILE A 296 -19.66 26.46 -6.34
C ILE A 296 -19.39 25.03 -5.85
N MET A 297 -19.24 24.83 -4.53
CA MET A 297 -19.10 23.49 -3.97
C MET A 297 -20.46 22.95 -3.49
N PRO A 298 -20.88 21.74 -3.90
CA PRO A 298 -22.13 21.17 -3.42
C PRO A 298 -22.01 20.78 -1.95
N ALA A 299 -23.07 21.04 -1.19
CA ALA A 299 -23.21 20.70 0.21
C ALA A 299 -24.44 19.80 0.42
N ASN A 300 -24.39 18.93 1.41
CA ASN A 300 -25.54 18.16 1.84
C ASN A 300 -26.47 19.00 2.74
N THR A 301 -27.60 18.45 3.15
CA THR A 301 -28.58 19.14 4.02
C THR A 301 -28.03 19.52 5.40
N SER A 302 -26.86 19.00 5.78
CA SER A 302 -26.13 19.38 7.00
C SER A 302 -24.99 20.37 6.73
N LEU A 303 -24.98 21.04 5.56
CA LEU A 303 -23.95 21.99 5.11
C LEU A 303 -22.53 21.42 5.00
N LYS A 304 -22.39 20.09 4.97
CA LYS A 304 -21.10 19.43 4.75
C LYS A 304 -20.88 19.22 3.26
N LEU A 305 -19.63 19.22 2.83
CA LEU A 305 -19.26 18.95 1.44
C LEU A 305 -19.86 17.64 0.90
N ASP A 306 -20.57 17.72 -0.22
CA ASP A 306 -21.23 16.57 -0.85
C ASP A 306 -20.41 16.00 -2.01
N ARG A 307 -19.47 15.10 -1.66
CA ARG A 307 -18.63 14.37 -2.63
C ARG A 307 -19.44 13.48 -3.57
N LYS A 308 -20.60 12.97 -3.14
CA LYS A 308 -21.44 12.09 -3.98
C LYS A 308 -22.01 12.86 -5.15
N THR A 309 -22.43 14.10 -4.93
CA THR A 309 -22.93 14.98 -6.00
C THR A 309 -21.81 15.35 -6.97
N LEU A 310 -20.59 15.63 -6.48
CA LEU A 310 -19.42 15.85 -7.36
C LEU A 310 -19.13 14.61 -8.23
N GLY A 311 -19.03 13.42 -7.62
CA GLY A 311 -18.78 12.17 -8.34
C GLY A 311 -19.85 11.88 -9.39
N LYS A 312 -21.13 11.96 -9.03
CA LYS A 312 -22.25 11.77 -9.97
C LYS A 312 -22.21 12.77 -11.13
N THR A 313 -21.83 14.01 -10.86
CA THR A 313 -21.75 15.04 -11.91
C THR A 313 -20.60 14.74 -12.87
N VAL A 314 -19.46 14.26 -12.36
CA VAL A 314 -18.36 13.78 -13.20
C VAL A 314 -18.74 12.54 -14.02
N ASP A 315 -19.54 11.63 -13.48
CA ASP A 315 -20.03 10.47 -14.23
C ASP A 315 -20.92 10.85 -15.43
N THR A 316 -21.51 12.07 -15.43
CA THR A 316 -22.25 12.60 -16.59
C THR A 316 -21.36 13.20 -17.68
N LEU A 317 -20.06 13.39 -17.42
CA LEU A 317 -19.12 13.92 -18.41
C LEU A 317 -18.81 12.84 -19.45
N SER A 318 -18.80 13.23 -20.74
CA SER A 318 -18.22 12.38 -21.77
C SER A 318 -16.71 12.20 -21.52
N HIS A 319 -16.13 11.11 -22.03
CA HIS A 319 -14.69 10.88 -21.96
C HIS A 319 -13.89 12.06 -22.55
N SER A 320 -14.40 12.71 -23.59
CA SER A 320 -13.79 13.90 -24.21
C SER A 320 -13.87 15.14 -23.32
N ALA A 321 -14.97 15.34 -22.58
CA ALA A 321 -15.12 16.46 -21.66
C ALA A 321 -14.22 16.29 -20.42
N LEU A 322 -14.20 15.09 -19.85
CA LEU A 322 -13.30 14.73 -18.74
C LEU A 322 -11.82 14.91 -19.13
N SER A 323 -11.49 14.52 -20.36
CA SER A 323 -10.17 14.70 -20.96
C SER A 323 -9.72 16.17 -20.98
N GLY A 324 -10.63 17.12 -21.14
CA GLY A 324 -10.33 18.56 -21.08
C GLY A 324 -9.85 19.07 -19.72
N TYR A 325 -10.10 18.31 -18.65
CA TYR A 325 -9.64 18.61 -17.28
C TYR A 325 -8.37 17.85 -16.89
N SER A 326 -7.89 16.97 -17.77
CA SER A 326 -6.67 16.19 -17.54
C SER A 326 -5.44 16.95 -17.99
N LEU A 327 -4.39 16.95 -17.16
CA LEU A 327 -3.08 17.48 -17.55
C LEU A 327 -2.43 16.66 -18.69
N ALA A 328 -2.90 15.44 -18.94
CA ALA A 328 -2.41 14.58 -20.01
C ALA A 328 -2.85 15.01 -21.42
N ASN A 329 -3.86 15.90 -21.55
CA ASN A 329 -4.35 16.39 -22.85
C ASN A 329 -3.93 17.83 -23.17
N LEU A 330 -3.04 18.41 -22.36
CA LEU A 330 -2.33 19.61 -22.81
C LEU A 330 -1.57 19.27 -24.10
N PRO A 331 -1.40 20.22 -25.03
CA PRO A 331 -0.69 19.96 -26.28
C PRO A 331 0.71 19.40 -25.98
N LYS A 332 0.85 18.08 -26.18
CA LYS A 332 2.10 17.36 -25.99
C LYS A 332 2.94 17.49 -27.23
N ARG A 333 4.24 17.69 -27.03
CA ARG A 333 5.20 17.57 -28.12
C ARG A 333 5.28 16.10 -28.50
N GLN A 334 4.95 15.81 -29.75
CA GLN A 334 5.01 14.46 -30.29
C GLN A 334 6.46 14.00 -30.44
N PRO A 335 6.72 12.68 -30.44
CA PRO A 335 8.00 12.14 -30.86
C PRO A 335 8.47 12.73 -32.19
N GLU A 336 9.76 13.06 -32.28
CA GLU A 336 10.39 13.65 -33.46
C GLU A 336 11.34 12.66 -34.16
N THR A 337 11.86 11.66 -33.44
CA THR A 337 12.82 10.69 -34.00
C THR A 337 12.24 9.28 -34.12
N VAL A 338 12.79 8.47 -35.05
CA VAL A 338 12.39 7.06 -35.21
C VAL A 338 12.56 6.26 -33.91
N MET A 339 13.60 6.56 -33.13
CA MET A 339 13.83 5.91 -31.84
C MET A 339 12.83 6.38 -30.78
N GLU A 340 12.40 7.64 -30.81
CA GLU A 340 11.32 8.13 -29.94
C GLU A 340 10.00 7.41 -30.23
N TYR A 341 9.62 7.24 -31.50
CA TYR A 341 8.42 6.45 -31.85
C TYR A 341 8.52 4.98 -31.43
N ARG A 342 9.68 4.34 -31.63
CA ARG A 342 9.88 2.95 -31.17
C ARG A 342 9.78 2.83 -29.65
N MET A 343 10.38 3.76 -28.92
CA MET A 343 10.30 3.77 -27.45
C MET A 343 8.89 4.10 -26.96
N GLN A 344 8.16 4.98 -27.66
CA GLN A 344 6.76 5.30 -27.35
C GLN A 344 5.88 4.05 -27.37
N ALA A 345 5.98 3.23 -28.42
CA ALA A 345 5.23 1.97 -28.53
C ALA A 345 5.60 0.98 -27.41
N LEU A 346 6.89 0.87 -27.09
CA LEU A 346 7.36 0.02 -26.00
C LEU A 346 6.84 0.50 -24.63
N TRP A 347 6.80 1.81 -24.41
CA TRP A 347 6.26 2.41 -23.19
C TRP A 347 4.76 2.20 -23.09
N ALA A 348 4.01 2.41 -24.18
CA ALA A 348 2.57 2.16 -24.24
C ALA A 348 2.23 0.73 -23.80
N HIS A 349 2.99 -0.25 -24.31
CA HIS A 349 2.82 -1.66 -23.94
C HIS A 349 3.14 -1.95 -22.46
N ILE A 350 4.26 -1.44 -21.94
CA ILE A 350 4.70 -1.65 -20.54
C ILE A 350 3.79 -0.94 -19.53
N LEU A 351 3.32 0.27 -19.88
CA LEU A 351 2.58 1.15 -19.00
C LEU A 351 1.06 0.94 -19.09
N ASP A 352 0.59 0.24 -20.11
CA ASP A 352 -0.83 0.02 -20.42
C ASP A 352 -1.56 1.35 -20.66
N ILE A 353 -0.98 2.20 -21.52
CA ILE A 353 -1.49 3.53 -21.89
C ILE A 353 -1.46 3.65 -23.42
N PRO A 354 -2.46 4.29 -24.07
CA PRO A 354 -2.44 4.55 -25.51
C PRO A 354 -1.19 5.32 -25.96
N GLU A 355 -0.65 4.99 -27.14
CA GLU A 355 0.57 5.64 -27.67
C GLU A 355 0.40 7.16 -27.81
N GLU A 356 -0.78 7.61 -28.25
CA GLU A 356 -1.11 9.02 -28.41
C GLU A 356 -1.10 9.78 -27.07
N GLY A 357 -1.24 9.04 -25.96
CA GLY A 357 -1.17 9.56 -24.61
C GLY A 357 0.25 9.83 -24.12
N ILE A 358 1.30 9.50 -24.89
CA ILE A 358 2.71 9.62 -24.48
C ILE A 358 3.42 10.65 -25.36
N GLY A 359 3.81 11.77 -24.75
CA GLY A 359 4.59 12.82 -25.39
C GLY A 359 6.10 12.64 -25.24
N ARG A 360 6.85 13.33 -26.10
CA ARG A 360 8.32 13.35 -26.11
C ARG A 360 8.97 13.81 -24.80
N ASP A 361 8.29 14.70 -24.08
CA ASP A 361 8.75 15.26 -22.80
C ASP A 361 8.14 14.55 -21.59
N ASP A 362 7.30 13.53 -21.80
CA ASP A 362 6.70 12.75 -20.72
C ASP A 362 7.73 11.87 -20.04
N SER A 363 7.59 11.74 -18.72
CA SER A 363 8.47 10.94 -17.88
C SER A 363 7.91 9.53 -17.67
N PHE A 364 8.75 8.51 -17.91
CA PHE A 364 8.44 7.10 -17.66
C PHE A 364 7.91 6.88 -16.24
N LEU A 365 8.57 7.50 -15.26
CA LEU A 365 8.23 7.36 -13.83
C LEU A 365 6.89 8.04 -13.49
N ARG A 366 6.58 9.18 -14.14
CA ARG A 366 5.31 9.89 -13.93
C ARG A 366 4.13 9.15 -14.56
N LEU A 367 4.35 8.47 -15.67
CA LEU A 367 3.35 7.63 -16.33
C LEU A 367 3.13 6.28 -15.61
N GLY A 368 3.71 6.08 -14.42
CA GLY A 368 3.52 4.87 -13.63
C GLY A 368 4.54 3.77 -13.90
N GLY A 369 5.71 4.13 -14.45
CA GLY A 369 6.91 3.31 -14.50
C GLY A 369 7.62 3.25 -13.14
N ASP A 370 8.16 2.08 -12.82
CA ASP A 370 9.02 1.86 -11.66
C ASP A 370 10.28 1.08 -12.07
N SER A 371 11.11 0.67 -11.11
CA SER A 371 12.33 -0.09 -11.40
C SER A 371 12.07 -1.46 -12.03
N ILE A 372 10.92 -2.08 -11.74
CA ILE A 372 10.50 -3.37 -12.30
C ILE A 372 10.08 -3.17 -13.75
N LYS A 373 9.21 -2.20 -14.03
CA LYS A 373 8.79 -1.84 -15.38
C LYS A 373 9.95 -1.33 -16.23
N ALA A 374 10.93 -0.64 -15.64
CA ALA A 374 12.14 -0.22 -16.35
C ALA A 374 13.02 -1.42 -16.75
N ALA A 375 13.16 -2.42 -15.87
CA ALA A 375 13.87 -3.66 -16.18
C ALA A 375 13.13 -4.48 -17.26
N GLN A 376 11.80 -4.57 -17.16
CA GLN A 376 10.96 -5.18 -18.19
C GLN A 376 11.07 -4.45 -19.53
N LEU A 377 11.02 -3.11 -19.51
CA LEU A 377 11.19 -2.28 -20.70
C LEU A 377 12.55 -2.55 -21.35
N SER A 378 13.63 -2.61 -20.59
CA SER A 378 14.97 -2.95 -21.10
C SER A 378 15.02 -4.36 -21.73
N ALA A 379 14.30 -5.33 -21.17
CA ALA A 379 14.20 -6.69 -21.72
C ALA A 379 13.39 -6.74 -23.03
N ILE A 380 12.18 -6.18 -23.04
CA ILE A 380 11.31 -6.17 -24.23
C ILE A 380 11.91 -5.32 -25.36
N ALA A 381 12.54 -4.18 -25.00
CA ALA A 381 13.30 -3.37 -25.94
C ALA A 381 14.39 -4.21 -26.62
N ARG A 382 15.13 -5.02 -25.83
CA ARG A 382 16.19 -5.89 -26.35
C ARG A 382 15.66 -6.95 -27.31
N ASP A 383 14.52 -7.57 -27.00
CA ASP A 383 13.86 -8.53 -27.89
C ASP A 383 13.40 -7.86 -29.20
N SER A 384 13.04 -6.58 -29.11
CA SER A 384 12.69 -5.70 -30.24
C SER A 384 13.89 -5.05 -30.94
N GLY A 385 15.12 -5.48 -30.62
CA GLY A 385 16.36 -5.01 -31.25
C GLY A 385 16.81 -3.62 -30.79
N VAL A 386 16.38 -3.15 -29.62
CA VAL A 386 16.78 -1.89 -29.00
C VAL A 386 17.53 -2.16 -27.70
N GLN A 387 18.75 -1.66 -27.59
CA GLN A 387 19.53 -1.72 -26.36
C GLN A 387 19.36 -0.42 -25.58
N ILE A 388 18.87 -0.55 -24.35
CA ILE A 388 18.79 0.53 -23.38
C ILE A 388 19.08 0.01 -21.99
N SER A 389 19.79 0.79 -21.16
CA SER A 389 20.05 0.40 -19.77
C SER A 389 19.01 1.00 -18.82
N VAL A 390 18.75 0.29 -17.73
CA VAL A 390 17.90 0.82 -16.64
C VAL A 390 18.49 2.11 -16.08
N LYS A 391 19.83 2.23 -16.02
CA LYS A 391 20.51 3.45 -15.58
C LYS A 391 20.09 4.67 -16.41
N ASP A 392 19.99 4.52 -17.73
CA ASP A 392 19.66 5.63 -18.62
C ASP A 392 18.21 6.10 -18.42
N ILE A 393 17.29 5.17 -18.15
CA ILE A 393 15.88 5.47 -17.81
C ILE A 393 15.78 6.29 -16.51
N PHE A 394 16.62 6.00 -15.52
CA PHE A 394 16.58 6.72 -14.24
C PHE A 394 17.39 8.02 -14.23
N LEU A 395 18.37 8.15 -15.12
CA LEU A 395 19.19 9.37 -15.22
C LEU A 395 18.35 10.55 -15.73
N ASP A 396 17.61 10.34 -16.82
CA ASP A 396 16.61 11.28 -17.32
C ASP A 396 15.42 10.48 -17.84
N PRO A 397 14.30 10.40 -17.09
CA PRO A 397 13.19 9.53 -17.43
C PRO A 397 12.32 10.05 -18.56
N ARG A 398 12.67 11.14 -19.26
CA ARG A 398 11.88 11.67 -20.39
C ARG A 398 12.06 10.83 -21.64
N LEU A 399 10.97 10.62 -22.40
CA LEU A 399 10.99 9.79 -23.60
C LEU A 399 12.13 10.19 -24.57
N SER A 400 12.28 11.49 -24.85
CA SER A 400 13.37 12.03 -25.68
C SER A 400 14.77 11.67 -25.19
N ALA A 401 15.03 11.83 -23.89
CA ALA A 401 16.34 11.57 -23.30
C ALA A 401 16.67 10.08 -23.29
N VAL A 402 15.68 9.27 -22.91
CA VAL A 402 15.73 7.80 -22.93
C VAL A 402 16.01 7.29 -24.35
N SER A 403 15.29 7.80 -25.35
CA SER A 403 15.49 7.45 -26.75
C SER A 403 16.85 7.87 -27.31
N THR A 404 17.45 8.95 -26.80
CA THR A 404 18.80 9.39 -27.19
C THR A 404 19.87 8.42 -26.71
N CYS A 405 19.65 7.76 -25.56
CA CYS A 405 20.56 6.76 -25.02
C CYS A 405 20.35 5.36 -25.62
N ALA A 406 19.25 5.14 -26.33
CA ALA A 406 18.91 3.86 -26.92
C ALA A 406 19.64 3.65 -28.27
N CYS A 407 20.19 2.45 -28.50
CA CYS A 407 20.82 2.09 -29.76
C CYS A 407 20.21 0.81 -30.35
N THR A 408 20.29 0.64 -31.68
CA THR A 408 19.82 -0.58 -32.33
C THR A 408 20.86 -1.68 -32.15
N ILE A 409 20.41 -2.87 -31.77
CA ILE A 409 21.28 -4.04 -31.61
C ILE A 409 21.58 -4.61 -33.01
N GLU A 410 22.86 -4.61 -33.40
CA GLU A 410 23.31 -5.37 -34.57
C GLU A 410 23.09 -6.87 -34.31
N ALA A 411 22.59 -7.59 -35.31
CA ALA A 411 22.03 -8.95 -35.19
C ALA A 411 23.00 -10.04 -34.65
N ASP A 412 24.28 -9.73 -34.49
CA ASP A 412 25.35 -10.67 -34.10
C ASP A 412 25.53 -10.91 -32.59
N ARG A 413 24.66 -10.35 -31.73
CA ARG A 413 24.79 -10.49 -30.25
C ARG A 413 23.62 -11.18 -29.54
N ARG A 414 22.84 -12.01 -30.24
CA ARG A 414 21.99 -12.99 -29.54
C ARG A 414 22.89 -14.15 -29.10
N PRO A 415 22.94 -14.55 -27.82
CA PRO A 415 23.55 -15.82 -27.45
C PRO A 415 22.66 -16.93 -28.02
N SER A 416 22.90 -17.30 -29.27
CA SER A 416 22.07 -18.22 -30.06
C SER A 416 22.57 -19.67 -30.01
N GLY A 417 23.05 -20.10 -28.85
CA GLY A 417 23.43 -21.50 -28.63
C GLY A 417 22.47 -22.15 -27.65
N GLU A 418 21.83 -23.24 -28.05
CA GLU A 418 21.16 -24.15 -27.13
C GLU A 418 22.20 -24.70 -26.14
N ILE A 419 22.00 -24.48 -24.84
CA ILE A 419 22.88 -25.01 -23.79
C ILE A 419 22.37 -26.41 -23.41
N ARG A 420 23.17 -27.45 -23.67
CA ARG A 420 22.80 -28.83 -23.32
C ARG A 420 23.21 -29.14 -21.88
N PRO A 421 22.60 -30.17 -21.26
CA PRO A 421 22.99 -30.59 -19.92
C PRO A 421 24.49 -30.90 -19.84
N PHE A 422 25.12 -30.41 -18.78
CA PHE A 422 26.55 -30.52 -18.45
C PHE A 422 27.51 -29.70 -19.33
N ASP A 423 27.02 -28.92 -20.31
CA ASP A 423 27.88 -28.12 -21.21
C ASP A 423 28.68 -27.03 -20.47
N LEU A 424 28.13 -26.51 -19.37
CA LEU A 424 28.76 -25.44 -18.59
C LEU A 424 29.76 -25.97 -17.55
N LEU A 425 29.91 -27.29 -17.41
CA LEU A 425 30.91 -27.86 -16.53
C LEU A 425 32.32 -27.79 -17.15
N PRO A 426 33.35 -27.61 -16.32
CA PRO A 426 34.73 -27.84 -16.76
C PRO A 426 34.95 -29.26 -17.28
N SER A 427 35.86 -29.42 -18.23
CA SER A 427 36.21 -30.71 -18.82
C SER A 427 36.61 -31.75 -17.76
N GLY A 428 36.08 -32.97 -17.87
CA GLY A 428 36.36 -34.08 -16.95
C GLY A 428 35.61 -34.04 -15.61
N MET A 429 34.77 -33.03 -15.36
CA MET A 429 33.94 -32.99 -14.14
C MET A 429 32.66 -33.82 -14.25
N LYS A 430 32.16 -34.07 -15.46
CA LYS A 430 30.89 -34.78 -15.66
C LYS A 430 30.92 -36.19 -15.05
N GLU A 431 31.98 -36.96 -15.28
CA GLU A 431 32.14 -38.30 -14.74
C GLU A 431 32.21 -38.29 -13.20
N ILE A 432 32.84 -37.26 -12.63
CA ILE A 432 32.97 -37.11 -11.17
C ILE A 432 31.61 -36.76 -10.55
N VAL A 433 30.87 -35.83 -11.16
CA VAL A 433 29.54 -35.41 -10.71
C VAL A 433 28.56 -36.59 -10.72
N LEU A 434 28.63 -37.44 -11.74
CA LEU A 434 27.76 -38.61 -11.88
C LEU A 434 28.25 -39.84 -11.07
N SER A 435 29.33 -39.71 -10.31
CA SER A 435 29.89 -40.81 -9.55
C SER A 435 29.01 -41.23 -8.35
N PRO A 436 29.06 -42.52 -7.94
CA PRO A 436 28.37 -43.00 -6.74
C PRO A 436 28.75 -42.22 -5.47
N LYS A 437 29.97 -41.66 -5.42
CA LYS A 437 30.44 -40.83 -4.29
C LYS A 437 29.63 -39.54 -4.16
N ILE A 438 29.35 -38.85 -5.26
CA ILE A 438 28.54 -37.62 -5.23
C ILE A 438 27.09 -37.93 -4.92
N ARG A 439 26.56 -39.02 -5.50
CA ARG A 439 25.22 -39.53 -5.18
C ARG A 439 25.03 -39.77 -3.68
N ALA A 440 26.00 -40.44 -3.03
CA ALA A 440 25.97 -40.69 -1.60
C ALA A 440 26.12 -39.42 -0.76
N ARG A 441 27.01 -38.50 -1.14
CA ARG A 441 27.17 -37.19 -0.44
C ARG A 441 25.90 -36.33 -0.50
N CYS A 442 25.12 -36.48 -1.58
CA CYS A 442 23.87 -35.78 -1.74
C CYS A 442 22.68 -36.60 -1.24
N ASP A 443 22.87 -37.73 -0.56
CA ASP A 443 21.78 -38.56 -0.03
C ASP A 443 20.64 -38.80 -1.06
N LEU A 444 21.01 -39.13 -2.31
CA LEU A 444 20.03 -39.31 -3.38
C LEU A 444 19.37 -40.70 -3.29
N LYS A 445 18.03 -40.70 -3.15
CA LYS A 445 17.19 -41.91 -3.08
C LYS A 445 17.14 -42.63 -4.44
N ASN A 446 16.80 -43.92 -4.43
CA ASN A 446 16.59 -44.70 -5.65
C ASN A 446 15.50 -44.04 -6.53
N GLY A 447 15.80 -43.83 -7.82
CA GLY A 447 14.92 -43.12 -8.76
C GLY A 447 15.24 -41.62 -8.95
N GLN A 448 16.02 -41.01 -8.05
CA GLN A 448 16.51 -39.64 -8.21
C GLN A 448 17.73 -39.61 -9.14
N ILE A 449 17.76 -38.71 -10.12
CA ILE A 449 18.79 -38.67 -11.16
C ILE A 449 19.33 -37.24 -11.28
N ILE A 450 20.67 -37.08 -11.36
CA ILE A 450 21.28 -35.79 -11.69
C ILE A 450 21.05 -35.54 -13.17
N GLU A 451 20.14 -34.62 -13.52
CA GLU A 451 19.76 -34.33 -14.90
C GLU A 451 20.66 -33.26 -15.54
N ASN A 452 21.26 -32.40 -14.73
CA ASN A 452 22.22 -31.38 -15.16
C ASN A 452 23.12 -30.97 -14.00
N ALA A 453 24.28 -30.38 -14.31
CA ALA A 453 25.13 -29.73 -13.35
C ALA A 453 25.91 -28.58 -14.00
N MET A 454 26.22 -27.56 -13.20
CA MET A 454 26.93 -26.36 -13.65
C MET A 454 27.65 -25.68 -12.47
N PRO A 455 28.57 -24.73 -12.73
CA PRO A 455 29.19 -23.94 -11.67
C PRO A 455 28.17 -23.14 -10.87
N VAL A 456 28.43 -22.91 -9.59
CA VAL A 456 27.64 -21.96 -8.77
C VAL A 456 28.05 -20.52 -9.07
N THR A 457 27.16 -19.57 -8.78
CA THR A 457 27.54 -18.15 -8.75
C THR A 457 28.35 -17.83 -7.49
N SER A 458 29.15 -16.75 -7.52
CA SER A 458 29.86 -16.27 -6.33
C SER A 458 28.92 -15.91 -5.17
N LEU A 459 27.69 -15.49 -5.49
CA LEU A 459 26.66 -15.19 -4.49
C LEU A 459 26.14 -16.47 -3.82
N GLN A 460 25.86 -17.52 -4.61
CA GLN A 460 25.48 -18.83 -4.08
C GLN A 460 26.56 -19.38 -3.15
N GLU A 461 27.83 -19.32 -3.54
CA GLU A 461 28.96 -19.74 -2.70
C GLU A 461 29.06 -18.91 -1.42
N GLY A 462 28.89 -17.58 -1.52
CA GLY A 462 28.87 -16.67 -0.37
C GLY A 462 27.77 -16.99 0.63
N PHE A 463 26.55 -17.25 0.17
CA PHE A 463 25.43 -17.65 1.04
C PHE A 463 25.73 -18.98 1.74
N MET A 464 26.20 -20.00 1.01
CA MET A 464 26.55 -21.29 1.63
C MET A 464 27.68 -21.16 2.66
N ALA A 465 28.69 -20.32 2.39
CA ALA A 465 29.77 -20.07 3.33
C ALA A 465 29.31 -19.36 4.61
N LEU A 466 28.36 -18.43 4.51
CA LEU A 466 27.77 -17.76 5.67
C LEU A 466 26.90 -18.72 6.49
N SER A 467 26.09 -19.55 5.83
CA SER A 467 25.29 -20.59 6.49
C SER A 467 26.15 -21.65 7.17
N ALA A 468 27.34 -21.96 6.62
CA ALA A 468 28.31 -22.82 7.28
C ALA A 468 28.95 -22.19 8.53
N LYS A 469 29.06 -20.86 8.60
CA LYS A 469 29.57 -20.15 9.79
C LYS A 469 28.49 -19.97 10.86
N GLN A 470 27.26 -19.73 10.44
CA GLN A 470 26.12 -19.52 11.32
C GLN A 470 24.93 -20.31 10.78
N SER A 471 24.71 -21.49 11.36
CA SER A 471 23.62 -22.39 10.99
C SER A 471 22.27 -21.68 11.02
N GLY A 472 21.40 -21.97 10.05
CA GLY A 472 20.12 -21.31 9.85
C GLY A 472 20.14 -19.94 9.17
N SER A 473 21.32 -19.34 8.92
CA SER A 473 21.42 -18.10 8.14
C SER A 473 20.94 -18.30 6.70
N TYR A 474 20.40 -17.25 6.08
CA TYR A 474 19.90 -17.27 4.69
C TYR A 474 18.86 -18.36 4.41
N MET A 475 18.18 -18.87 5.44
CA MET A 475 17.01 -19.73 5.29
C MET A 475 15.76 -18.91 5.57
N ALA A 476 14.85 -18.84 4.60
CA ALA A 476 13.53 -18.26 4.82
C ALA A 476 12.51 -19.36 5.11
N LYS A 477 11.50 -18.97 5.88
CA LYS A 477 10.43 -19.84 6.35
C LYS A 477 9.12 -19.09 6.10
N TRP A 478 8.27 -19.66 5.26
CA TRP A 478 6.93 -19.14 5.03
C TRP A 478 5.93 -20.11 5.60
N VAL A 479 4.97 -19.57 6.34
CA VAL A 479 3.86 -20.32 6.93
C VAL A 479 2.59 -19.76 6.34
N TYR A 480 1.99 -20.51 5.43
CA TYR A 480 0.72 -20.14 4.79
C TYR A 480 -0.40 -20.89 5.48
N ARG A 481 -1.38 -20.16 6.01
CA ARG A 481 -2.64 -20.76 6.42
C ARG A 481 -3.42 -21.11 5.16
N ILE A 482 -3.79 -22.38 5.05
CA ILE A 482 -4.64 -22.89 3.97
C ILE A 482 -6.09 -22.63 4.36
N ALA A 483 -6.88 -22.11 3.42
CA ALA A 483 -8.30 -21.85 3.65
C ALA A 483 -9.08 -23.17 3.74
N GLU A 484 -10.14 -23.22 4.55
CA GLU A 484 -10.89 -24.46 4.83
C GLU A 484 -11.52 -25.12 3.59
N HIS A 485 -11.75 -24.36 2.52
CA HIS A 485 -12.34 -24.86 1.27
C HIS A 485 -11.32 -25.45 0.29
N VAL A 486 -10.02 -25.37 0.59
CA VAL A 486 -8.95 -25.88 -0.28
C VAL A 486 -8.76 -27.37 -0.01
N ASP A 487 -8.87 -28.18 -1.07
CA ASP A 487 -8.52 -29.60 -1.01
C ASP A 487 -7.00 -29.77 -0.87
N LEU A 488 -6.58 -30.53 0.15
CA LEU A 488 -5.17 -30.71 0.49
C LEU A 488 -4.45 -31.68 -0.46
N ASP A 489 -5.16 -32.62 -1.07
CA ASP A 489 -4.59 -33.56 -2.03
C ASP A 489 -4.36 -32.85 -3.37
N ASP A 490 -5.33 -32.06 -3.84
CA ASP A 490 -5.16 -31.20 -5.03
C ASP A 490 -4.00 -30.20 -4.82
N PHE A 491 -3.92 -29.59 -3.62
CA PHE A 491 -2.83 -28.67 -3.29
C PHE A 491 -1.48 -29.38 -3.30
N ARG A 492 -1.43 -30.60 -2.74
CA ARG A 492 -0.22 -31.43 -2.72
C ARG A 492 0.22 -31.73 -4.15
N GLU A 493 -0.65 -32.25 -5.00
CA GLU A 493 -0.34 -32.55 -6.40
C GLU A 493 0.15 -31.31 -7.17
N ALA A 494 -0.52 -30.17 -6.98
CA ALA A 494 -0.12 -28.91 -7.60
C ALA A 494 1.27 -28.43 -7.15
N TRP A 495 1.61 -28.60 -5.86
CA TRP A 495 2.94 -28.27 -5.36
C TRP A 495 4.02 -29.22 -5.90
N GLU A 496 3.74 -30.52 -5.99
CA GLU A 496 4.68 -31.48 -6.57
C GLU A 496 4.98 -31.18 -8.03
N ALA A 497 3.95 -30.87 -8.82
CA ALA A 497 4.11 -30.42 -10.21
C ALA A 497 4.87 -29.08 -10.30
N THR A 498 4.68 -28.17 -9.33
CA THR A 498 5.45 -26.92 -9.23
C THR A 498 6.94 -27.18 -8.99
N VAL A 499 7.27 -28.12 -8.10
CA VAL A 499 8.66 -28.54 -7.82
C VAL A 499 9.31 -29.18 -9.04
N GLU A 500 8.57 -29.93 -9.84
CA GLU A 500 9.08 -30.49 -11.10
C GLU A 500 9.33 -29.41 -12.16
N ALA A 501 8.42 -28.44 -12.30
CA ALA A 501 8.56 -27.32 -13.23
C ALA A 501 9.71 -26.36 -12.83
N CYS A 502 9.88 -26.10 -11.54
CA CYS A 502 10.87 -25.15 -11.01
C CYS A 502 12.17 -25.86 -10.59
N ARG A 503 13.10 -26.06 -11.54
CA ARG A 503 14.37 -26.80 -11.31
C ARG A 503 15.20 -26.30 -10.12
N ASN A 504 15.14 -25.00 -9.81
CA ASN A 504 15.83 -24.41 -8.66
C ASN A 504 15.37 -25.02 -7.32
N LEU A 505 14.10 -25.45 -7.21
CA LEU A 505 13.57 -26.12 -6.02
C LEU A 505 14.14 -27.53 -5.82
N ARG A 506 14.74 -28.12 -6.86
CA ARG A 506 15.40 -29.43 -6.81
C ARG A 506 16.92 -29.33 -6.95
N THR A 507 17.47 -28.17 -6.58
CA THR A 507 18.90 -27.88 -6.71
C THR A 507 19.67 -28.23 -5.44
N ARG A 508 20.80 -28.91 -5.60
CA ARG A 508 21.76 -29.22 -4.52
C ARG A 508 23.12 -28.63 -4.86
N LEU A 509 23.77 -28.00 -3.89
CA LEU A 509 25.12 -27.45 -4.06
C LEU A 509 26.12 -28.42 -3.45
N VAL A 510 27.10 -28.89 -4.22
CA VAL A 510 28.06 -29.89 -3.75
C VAL A 510 29.49 -29.51 -4.11
N ARG A 511 30.41 -29.89 -3.23
CA ARG A 511 31.85 -29.72 -3.43
C ARG A 511 32.40 -30.87 -4.29
N VAL A 512 32.90 -30.55 -5.48
CA VAL A 512 33.56 -31.49 -6.40
C VAL A 512 34.99 -31.04 -6.62
N SER A 513 35.96 -31.86 -6.19
CA SER A 513 37.39 -31.53 -6.19
C SER A 513 37.65 -30.16 -5.52
N ASN A 514 38.10 -29.15 -6.28
CA ASN A 514 38.37 -27.79 -5.80
C ASN A 514 37.33 -26.73 -6.21
N GLN A 515 36.18 -27.12 -6.78
CA GLN A 515 35.04 -26.21 -7.02
C GLN A 515 33.74 -26.65 -6.35
N THR A 516 32.78 -25.72 -6.27
CA THR A 516 31.40 -25.98 -5.87
C THR A 516 30.54 -25.97 -7.12
N VAL A 517 29.69 -26.98 -7.29
CA VAL A 517 28.78 -27.11 -8.44
C VAL A 517 27.34 -27.20 -7.94
N GLN A 518 26.41 -26.66 -8.72
CA GLN A 518 24.98 -26.88 -8.51
C GLN A 518 24.53 -28.08 -9.36
N LEU A 519 23.80 -28.99 -8.73
CA LEU A 519 23.20 -30.17 -9.34
C LEU A 519 21.70 -29.98 -9.41
N HIS A 520 21.12 -30.22 -10.58
CA HIS A 520 19.67 -30.35 -10.72
C HIS A 520 19.29 -31.82 -10.61
N VAL A 521 18.43 -32.16 -9.65
CA VAL A 521 18.05 -33.54 -9.34
C VAL A 521 16.62 -33.79 -9.76
N LYS A 522 16.41 -34.64 -10.77
CA LYS A 522 15.08 -35.04 -11.22
C LYS A 522 14.41 -35.99 -10.21
N ASN A 523 13.09 -35.90 -10.07
CA ASN A 523 12.27 -36.69 -9.14
C ASN A 523 12.63 -36.42 -7.65
N ASP A 524 13.03 -35.19 -7.29
CA ASP A 524 13.39 -34.81 -5.91
C ASP A 524 12.21 -34.20 -5.14
N VAL A 525 11.05 -34.86 -5.23
CA VAL A 525 9.83 -34.51 -4.51
C VAL A 525 9.77 -35.30 -3.21
N ASP A 526 9.82 -34.61 -2.06
CA ASP A 526 9.89 -35.25 -0.75
C ASP A 526 9.34 -34.34 0.35
N TRP A 527 8.14 -34.65 0.85
CA TRP A 527 7.48 -33.90 1.92
C TRP A 527 8.09 -34.25 3.29
N GLU A 528 8.23 -33.25 4.17
CA GLU A 528 8.61 -33.51 5.55
C GLU A 528 7.49 -34.26 6.30
N ASP A 529 7.87 -35.26 7.11
CA ASP A 529 6.92 -36.01 7.95
C ASP A 529 6.40 -35.14 9.10
N THR A 530 5.08 -35.04 9.20
CA THR A 530 4.32 -34.23 10.17
C THR A 530 3.29 -35.04 10.96
N ALA A 531 3.26 -36.38 10.85
CA ALA A 531 2.18 -37.23 11.36
C ALA A 531 1.93 -37.11 12.89
N LYS A 532 2.87 -36.52 13.65
CA LYS A 532 2.78 -36.34 15.11
C LYS A 532 3.19 -34.92 15.56
N MET A 533 3.11 -33.93 14.67
CA MET A 533 3.54 -32.57 14.97
C MET A 533 2.44 -31.57 14.62
N ASP A 534 2.15 -30.67 15.56
CA ASP A 534 1.41 -29.45 15.27
C ASP A 534 2.36 -28.39 14.67
N LEU A 535 1.79 -27.25 14.25
CA LEU A 535 2.57 -26.14 13.69
C LEU A 535 3.72 -25.71 14.62
N ARG A 536 3.48 -25.64 15.93
CA ARG A 536 4.50 -25.18 16.89
C ARG A 536 5.66 -26.16 16.98
N ALA A 537 5.38 -27.44 17.10
CA ALA A 537 6.38 -28.51 17.13
C ALA A 537 7.18 -28.55 15.82
N PHE A 538 6.51 -28.39 14.68
CA PHE A 538 7.17 -28.34 13.39
C PHE A 538 8.09 -27.11 13.26
N LEU A 539 7.64 -25.92 13.69
CA LEU A 539 8.46 -24.71 13.66
C LEU A 539 9.68 -24.81 14.59
N LEU A 540 9.58 -25.53 15.71
CA LEU A 540 10.74 -25.86 16.54
C LEU A 540 11.72 -26.77 15.80
N LYS A 541 11.26 -27.86 15.17
CA LYS A 541 12.10 -28.72 14.31
C LYS A 541 12.80 -27.93 13.20
N VAL A 542 12.10 -26.97 12.59
CA VAL A 542 12.65 -26.11 11.53
C VAL A 542 13.71 -25.13 12.06
N LYS A 543 13.79 -24.85 13.37
CA LYS A 543 14.90 -24.04 13.92
C LYS A 543 16.24 -24.78 13.84
N ASP A 544 16.22 -26.09 14.02
CA ASP A 544 17.42 -26.94 14.00
C ASP A 544 17.67 -27.56 12.62
N MET A 545 16.88 -27.18 11.62
CA MET A 545 17.02 -27.68 10.26
C MET A 545 18.22 -27.03 9.56
N GLU A 546 19.15 -27.86 9.12
CA GLU A 546 20.33 -27.41 8.38
C GLU A 546 20.18 -27.64 6.87
N MET A 547 20.63 -26.65 6.09
CA MET A 547 20.69 -26.66 4.63
C MET A 547 22.13 -26.43 4.17
N GLY A 548 22.98 -27.45 4.31
CA GLY A 548 24.38 -27.44 3.92
C GLY A 548 24.67 -28.00 2.51
N LEU A 549 25.94 -28.13 2.16
CA LEU A 549 26.35 -28.74 0.89
C LEU A 549 25.88 -30.21 0.79
N GLY A 550 25.33 -30.59 -0.37
CA GLY A 550 24.76 -31.90 -0.65
C GLY A 550 23.32 -32.08 -0.17
N SER A 551 22.85 -31.25 0.77
CA SER A 551 21.49 -31.35 1.32
C SER A 551 20.43 -30.74 0.39
N ARG A 552 19.16 -31.02 0.69
CA ARG A 552 18.02 -30.35 0.06
C ARG A 552 17.93 -28.90 0.55
N LEU A 553 17.95 -27.97 -0.40
CA LEU A 553 17.83 -26.52 -0.15
C LEU A 553 16.39 -26.00 -0.23
N CYS A 554 15.44 -26.88 -0.55
CA CYS A 554 14.00 -26.64 -0.58
C CYS A 554 13.33 -27.76 0.22
N ARG A 555 12.56 -27.40 1.23
CA ARG A 555 11.83 -28.32 2.11
C ARG A 555 10.46 -27.76 2.37
N TYR A 556 9.48 -28.64 2.50
CA TYR A 556 8.09 -28.23 2.61
C TYR A 556 7.25 -29.28 3.33
N ALA A 557 6.18 -28.83 3.97
CA ALA A 557 5.34 -29.65 4.82
C ALA A 557 3.89 -29.16 4.80
N LEU A 558 2.94 -30.09 4.92
CA LEU A 558 1.58 -29.80 5.35
C LEU A 558 1.45 -30.13 6.84
N VAL A 559 1.08 -29.15 7.65
CA VAL A 559 1.04 -29.25 9.11
C VAL A 559 -0.36 -28.87 9.60
N LYS A 560 -0.88 -29.60 10.57
CA LYS A 560 -2.14 -29.25 11.23
C LYS A 560 -1.93 -28.18 12.31
N GLY A 561 -2.89 -27.29 12.43
CA GLY A 561 -2.99 -26.29 13.49
C GLY A 561 -3.49 -26.88 14.80
N SER A 562 -3.91 -25.99 15.70
CA SER A 562 -4.49 -26.41 16.99
C SER A 562 -5.93 -26.92 16.84
N SER A 563 -6.63 -26.50 15.78
CA SER A 563 -7.95 -27.02 15.38
C SER A 563 -7.82 -28.05 14.25
N PRO A 564 -8.67 -29.10 14.19
CA PRO A 564 -8.69 -30.06 13.08
C PRO A 564 -8.94 -29.44 11.70
N SER A 565 -9.62 -28.30 11.61
CA SER A 565 -9.89 -27.58 10.35
C SER A 565 -8.75 -26.67 9.91
N GLU A 566 -7.80 -26.40 10.80
CA GLU A 566 -6.72 -25.46 10.54
C GLU A 566 -5.54 -26.20 9.91
N ASN A 567 -5.25 -25.90 8.65
CA ASN A 567 -4.14 -26.49 7.90
C ASN A 567 -3.14 -25.42 7.48
N PHE A 568 -1.86 -25.77 7.53
CA PHE A 568 -0.76 -24.89 7.17
C PHE A 568 0.15 -25.54 6.15
N PHE A 569 0.52 -24.78 5.13
CA PHE A 569 1.63 -25.10 4.25
C PHE A 569 2.87 -24.37 4.75
N VAL A 570 3.87 -25.12 5.18
CA VAL A 570 5.16 -24.58 5.59
C VAL A 570 6.17 -24.82 4.49
N PHE A 571 6.75 -23.75 3.96
CA PHE A 571 7.78 -23.78 2.94
C PHE A 571 9.07 -23.20 3.51
N VAL A 572 10.17 -23.92 3.38
CA VAL A 572 11.50 -23.53 3.86
C VAL A 572 12.47 -23.64 2.69
N ALA A 573 13.20 -22.56 2.41
CA ALA A 573 14.19 -22.58 1.35
C ALA A 573 15.44 -21.78 1.71
N HIS A 574 16.58 -22.21 1.17
CA HIS A 574 17.85 -21.49 1.27
C HIS A 574 17.95 -20.43 0.18
N HIS A 575 18.42 -19.22 0.52
CA HIS A 575 18.48 -18.07 -0.39
C HIS A 575 19.43 -18.28 -1.59
N ALA A 576 20.22 -19.37 -1.59
CA ALA A 576 21.03 -19.78 -2.73
C ALA A 576 20.21 -20.28 -3.94
N ILE A 577 18.94 -20.62 -3.76
CA ILE A 577 18.09 -21.17 -4.85
C ILE A 577 16.89 -20.30 -5.20
N TYR A 578 16.69 -19.15 -4.53
CA TYR A 578 15.60 -18.24 -4.84
C TYR A 578 15.96 -16.80 -4.45
N ASP A 579 15.21 -15.86 -5.00
CA ASP A 579 15.14 -14.46 -4.57
C ASP A 579 13.68 -13.96 -4.61
N GLY A 580 13.47 -12.66 -4.38
CA GLY A 580 12.12 -12.08 -4.40
C GLY A 580 11.40 -12.20 -5.75
N TRP A 581 12.13 -12.23 -6.86
CA TRP A 581 11.54 -12.38 -8.20
C TRP A 581 11.17 -13.83 -8.46
N THR A 582 12.09 -14.75 -8.18
CA THR A 582 11.89 -16.19 -8.37
C THR A 582 10.77 -16.71 -7.48
N MET A 583 10.59 -16.15 -6.28
CA MET A 583 9.46 -16.48 -5.41
C MET A 583 8.11 -16.18 -6.07
N ARG A 584 7.99 -15.05 -6.79
CA ARG A 584 6.77 -14.72 -7.54
C ARG A 584 6.51 -15.71 -8.66
N LEU A 585 7.56 -16.16 -9.36
CA LEU A 585 7.44 -17.18 -10.39
C LEU A 585 7.00 -18.53 -9.80
N ILE A 586 7.62 -18.98 -8.70
CA ILE A 586 7.26 -20.24 -8.02
C ILE A 586 5.79 -20.23 -7.60
N LEU A 587 5.35 -19.19 -6.89
CA LEU A 587 3.96 -19.09 -6.41
C LEU A 587 2.96 -18.85 -7.54
N GLY A 588 3.36 -18.12 -8.59
CA GLY A 588 2.58 -17.96 -9.81
C GLY A 588 2.37 -19.30 -10.52
N THR A 589 3.43 -20.08 -10.70
CA THR A 589 3.36 -21.43 -11.27
C THR A 589 2.47 -22.34 -10.44
N LEU A 590 2.60 -22.32 -9.10
CA LEU A 590 1.68 -23.06 -8.22
C LEU A 590 0.23 -22.65 -8.43
N SER A 591 -0.06 -21.35 -8.50
CA SER A 591 -1.42 -20.86 -8.72
C SER A 591 -1.98 -21.28 -10.07
N GLU A 592 -1.19 -21.25 -11.15
CA GLU A 592 -1.66 -21.66 -12.47
C GLU A 592 -1.92 -23.17 -12.52
N ILE A 593 -1.00 -23.98 -11.98
CA ILE A 593 -1.16 -25.44 -11.91
C ILE A 593 -2.40 -25.81 -11.09
N TYR A 594 -2.55 -25.22 -9.89
CA TYR A 594 -3.69 -25.51 -9.02
C TYR A 594 -5.04 -25.13 -9.65
N LYS A 595 -5.07 -24.11 -10.50
CA LYS A 595 -6.28 -23.70 -11.24
C LYS A 595 -6.52 -24.51 -12.53
N GLY A 596 -5.61 -25.41 -12.89
CA GLY A 596 -5.66 -26.16 -14.15
C GLY A 596 -5.33 -25.32 -15.39
N ASN A 597 -4.65 -24.18 -15.22
CA ASN A 597 -4.26 -23.30 -16.31
C ASN A 597 -2.92 -23.72 -16.94
N ALA A 598 -2.66 -23.23 -18.15
CA ALA A 598 -1.37 -23.42 -18.82
C ALA A 598 -0.26 -22.65 -18.08
N VAL A 599 0.81 -23.35 -17.71
CA VAL A 599 1.97 -22.75 -17.05
C VAL A 599 2.84 -22.03 -18.08
N THR A 600 3.23 -20.80 -17.77
CA THR A 600 4.21 -20.06 -18.58
C THR A 600 5.55 -20.79 -18.59
N GLU A 601 6.14 -20.97 -19.77
CA GLU A 601 7.43 -21.64 -19.89
C GLU A 601 8.53 -20.88 -19.13
N LEU A 602 9.11 -21.53 -18.12
CA LEU A 602 10.21 -20.97 -17.34
C LEU A 602 11.54 -21.14 -18.10
N LYS A 603 12.28 -20.05 -18.27
CA LYS A 603 13.60 -20.11 -18.92
C LYS A 603 14.66 -20.70 -17.97
N PRO A 604 15.51 -21.63 -18.44
CA PRO A 604 16.54 -22.26 -17.61
C PRO A 604 17.55 -21.26 -17.04
N TYR A 605 17.97 -21.47 -15.78
CA TYR A 605 19.02 -20.67 -15.11
C TYR A 605 20.39 -20.81 -15.79
N ASP A 606 20.57 -21.85 -16.59
CA ASP A 606 21.73 -22.18 -17.41
C ASP A 606 22.21 -20.97 -18.23
N TYR A 607 21.29 -20.22 -18.84
CA TYR A 607 21.61 -19.04 -19.65
C TYR A 607 22.23 -17.92 -18.81
N PHE A 608 21.78 -17.76 -17.56
CA PHE A 608 22.36 -16.79 -16.64
C PHE A 608 23.75 -17.21 -16.17
N ILE A 609 23.97 -18.51 -15.90
CA ILE A 609 25.30 -19.03 -15.59
C ILE A 609 26.25 -18.82 -16.78
N LYS A 610 25.81 -19.12 -18.00
CA LYS A 610 26.60 -18.85 -19.21
C LYS A 610 26.96 -17.38 -19.34
N TYR A 611 25.99 -16.48 -19.14
CA TYR A 611 26.24 -15.03 -19.13
C TYR A 611 27.31 -14.62 -18.10
N ILE A 612 27.27 -15.16 -16.89
CA ILE A 612 28.29 -14.90 -15.86
C ILE A 612 29.66 -15.41 -16.31
N LEU A 613 29.73 -16.62 -16.87
CA LEU A 613 30.98 -17.21 -17.35
C LEU A 613 31.59 -16.42 -18.51
N ASP A 614 30.74 -15.86 -19.39
CA ASP A 614 31.15 -15.04 -20.54
C ASP A 614 31.46 -13.58 -20.13
N THR A 615 31.19 -13.17 -18.88
CA THR A 615 31.43 -11.80 -18.40
C THR A 615 32.92 -11.51 -18.21
N ASN A 616 33.37 -10.32 -18.64
CA ASN A 616 34.74 -9.87 -18.41
C ASN A 616 34.99 -9.51 -16.93
N LEU A 617 35.36 -10.53 -16.15
CA LEU A 617 35.70 -10.40 -14.73
C LEU A 617 36.87 -9.43 -14.46
N HIS A 618 37.79 -9.27 -15.41
CA HIS A 618 38.91 -8.34 -15.25
C HIS A 618 38.43 -6.88 -15.23
N ALA A 619 37.57 -6.51 -16.20
CA ALA A 619 36.98 -5.18 -16.27
C ALA A 619 36.12 -4.87 -15.02
N ALA A 620 35.28 -5.82 -14.59
CA ALA A 620 34.46 -5.66 -13.39
C ALA A 620 35.31 -5.47 -12.12
N LYS A 621 36.38 -6.25 -11.94
CA LYS A 621 37.32 -6.11 -10.81
C LYS A 621 38.04 -4.77 -10.85
N ALA A 622 38.48 -4.30 -12.02
CA ALA A 622 39.15 -3.02 -12.17
C ALA A 622 38.22 -1.86 -11.77
N TYR A 623 36.96 -1.88 -12.23
CA TYR A 623 35.96 -0.89 -11.87
C TYR A 623 35.76 -0.81 -10.34
N TRP A 624 35.47 -1.93 -9.68
CA TRP A 624 35.22 -1.92 -8.23
C TRP A 624 36.44 -1.57 -7.40
N ARG A 625 37.64 -1.97 -7.82
CA ARG A 625 38.89 -1.54 -7.17
C ARG A 625 39.08 -0.04 -7.23
N HIS A 626 38.74 0.58 -8.36
CA HIS A 626 38.82 2.02 -8.51
C HIS A 626 37.75 2.74 -7.67
N GLN A 627 36.50 2.29 -7.72
CA GLN A 627 35.40 2.90 -6.96
C GLN A 627 35.56 2.77 -5.44
N LEU A 628 36.17 1.68 -4.96
CA LEU A 628 36.40 1.41 -3.55
C LEU A 628 37.83 1.71 -3.11
N GLN A 629 38.62 2.38 -3.96
CA GLN A 629 39.95 2.82 -3.60
C GLN A 629 39.84 3.77 -2.40
N ASP A 630 40.64 3.51 -1.36
CA ASP A 630 40.65 4.28 -0.10
C ASP A 630 39.32 4.32 0.67
N ALA A 631 38.37 3.43 0.32
CA ALA A 631 37.10 3.31 1.03
C ALA A 631 37.35 2.92 2.49
N CYS A 632 36.94 3.79 3.40
CA CYS A 632 37.04 3.57 4.84
C CYS A 632 35.75 2.95 5.38
N ARG A 633 35.86 2.07 6.38
CA ARG A 633 34.70 1.51 7.07
C ARG A 633 33.92 2.65 7.75
N PRO A 634 32.63 2.86 7.42
CA PRO A 634 31.83 3.84 8.13
C PRO A 634 31.62 3.40 9.58
N ALA A 635 31.82 4.32 10.52
CA ALA A 635 31.45 4.13 11.93
C ALA A 635 29.99 4.55 12.09
N PHE A 636 29.07 3.60 12.33
CA PHE A 636 27.65 3.93 12.43
C PHE A 636 26.86 3.01 13.38
N PRO A 637 26.27 3.57 14.45
CA PRO A 637 26.95 4.40 15.45
C PRO A 637 27.92 3.54 16.27
N ALA A 638 28.97 4.14 16.83
CA ALA A 638 29.75 3.46 17.86
C ALA A 638 28.85 3.29 19.09
N LEU A 639 28.55 2.04 19.48
CA LEU A 639 28.07 1.80 20.83
C LEU A 639 29.16 2.30 21.77
N GLU A 640 28.84 3.27 22.63
CA GLU A 640 29.73 3.59 23.75
C GLU A 640 30.06 2.26 24.44
N PRO A 641 31.33 1.97 24.74
CA PRO A 641 31.69 0.75 25.42
C PRO A 641 30.90 0.72 26.72
N LYS A 642 29.88 -0.15 26.80
CA LYS A 642 29.13 -0.39 28.02
C LYS A 642 30.15 -0.57 29.12
N ALA A 643 30.20 0.37 30.06
CA ALA A 643 30.88 0.15 31.32
C ALA A 643 30.40 -1.22 31.80
N ARG A 644 31.35 -2.15 32.02
CA ARG A 644 31.04 -3.47 32.56
C ARG A 644 30.36 -3.26 33.92
N THR A 645 29.03 -3.14 33.93
CA THR A 645 28.23 -3.28 35.13
C THR A 645 28.25 -4.75 35.46
N THR A 646 29.21 -5.13 36.30
CA THR A 646 29.16 -6.35 37.09
C THR A 646 27.97 -6.27 38.04
N ALA A 647 26.78 -6.59 37.54
CA ALA A 647 25.65 -6.98 38.36
C ALA A 647 25.43 -8.49 38.14
N ARG A 648 26.19 -9.29 38.88
CA ARG A 648 25.72 -10.62 39.27
C ARG A 648 24.49 -10.40 40.14
N GLN A 649 23.30 -10.68 39.63
CA GLN A 649 22.19 -11.08 40.49
C GLN A 649 21.56 -12.33 39.87
N SER A 650 21.82 -13.43 40.57
CA SER A 650 21.07 -14.67 40.60
C SER A 650 19.57 -14.41 40.74
N PHE A 651 18.77 -14.96 39.82
CA PHE A 651 17.57 -15.78 40.11
C PHE A 651 17.33 -16.71 38.93
#